data_AF-A0AA42ZW38-F1
#
_entry.id   AF-A0AA42ZW38-F1
#
_cell.length_a   1.000
_cell.length_b   1.000
_cell.length_c   1.000
_cell.angle_alpha   90.00
_cell.angle_beta   90.00
_cell.angle_gamma   90.00
#
_symmetry.space_group_name_H-M   'P 1'
#
loop_
_entity.id
_entity.type
_entity.pdbx_description
1 polymer ?
#
loop_
_entity_poly.entity_id
_entity_poly.type
_entity_poly.pdbx_seq_one_letter_code
_entity_poly.pdbx_strand_id
1 'polypeptide(L)'
;MMAACLCVLSMAFACGGLRAQEIDADSNQQTEPVNLLEEVVVVQSVTIEDLPGTAELAVALSSNDMRTDTLLTMIAVAQLLEYGTSASYNDSQVLAARFRDERAWLDRLAGRFPDPPSRGSHLDPAAWHVLLKLDQYQVNPGLFVSPLGPEDRSLFRQLFDRSNELLSAAILPEALQRIEFQSAALWSSLLAALMVNDGLLQAVLDLHEDWFIGWAGLGPPVLAQPPLPVDYKQDALLVTVADLEMLSNPVTGRMEQVIDEAVNRLSLLADATFQSGPLDEWILIQLRIDLISAMPRLTDPYLKDAEYILVLATAIDGLNDSRYLAFTESLLWVVSDMLLSQPTPARDSHLPRLLAGLLPRLSNVFAAEFSAVDPRINATLAAVFDAVQYLQGTQDDTERLGTLRRGIADAVAQMVLMLPEMNYYFDQPVRRRITEEVDACSNIAAGIDASGTVNLTREQFDGCLAGLVDFSVNLVSREELAGDPDGPFGSDQLRRELRMAPWQRVNFSLGYLHEHFPTNCEMPAEPVPNPLEWSSLATLITWFARQAPVYFQTPENEALIVQMREQGLQLLQDMAQQVNCISAEGTGINDPVMRSLVDYRLALQQLVAGISETELNFREEMLKPGADIVLHGNASQKTAYRGEETIIGPCDPDLYCEMTGELEATRALLGLFPDTYLIADQSRMGEVDICYENVRWVERRAEPVRADDPHVANYYGKLSFDLIGRYQENEQFTRVFGANFISPDEYHYLFAAATPEVAEDSCPMEWVGSRIVTRLNSDSRIRVVPDRLTYMASARTRPSEVINANWDKGAEWRDWFITGLGVTPYEFEPDETLPERLNQHLQSLYQAEQAAVYTALLRPQARGGRFDDENLLELQEELTAQKALVRSYIKLFYPDQLIDSDKIRAGLEGYGALLDTRGLRRLRETNTAVASINEIGLSRLETFQADWERLPENLRRSGSISTSVAHALMRLNALYLDFFTQPSGQPEVREELTAAGG
;
A
#
# COMPACT_ATOMS: atom_id res chain seq x y z
N MET A 1 -2.13 61.42 23.50
CA MET A 1 -2.55 61.77 22.12
C MET A 1 -1.26 62.01 21.33
N MET A 2 -0.81 61.19 20.38
CA MET A 2 -1.32 60.01 19.66
C MET A 2 -0.13 59.02 19.51
N ALA A 3 -0.14 57.85 20.17
CA ALA A 3 -0.49 56.50 19.64
C ALA A 3 0.54 55.95 18.62
N ALA A 4 1.61 55.25 19.06
CA ALA A 4 1.76 53.79 19.30
C ALA A 4 2.18 53.01 18.02
N CYS A 5 3.15 52.08 17.98
CA CYS A 5 3.88 51.35 19.01
C CYS A 5 5.24 50.84 18.46
N LEU A 6 6.26 50.75 19.33
CA LEU A 6 7.61 50.21 19.10
C LEU A 6 7.67 48.67 19.25
N CYS A 7 8.61 48.02 18.56
CA CYS A 7 9.20 46.74 18.98
C CYS A 7 10.71 46.69 18.68
N VAL A 8 11.53 46.66 19.72
CA VAL A 8 12.90 46.10 19.75
C VAL A 8 13.03 45.40 21.10
N LEU A 9 13.28 44.09 21.12
CA LEU A 9 14.32 43.43 21.93
C LEU A 9 14.28 41.90 21.82
N SER A 10 15.48 41.40 21.57
CA SER A 10 16.01 40.04 21.71
C SER A 10 16.08 39.55 23.15
N MET A 11 15.63 38.32 23.44
CA MET A 11 16.29 37.28 24.25
C MET A 11 15.34 36.10 24.57
N ALA A 12 15.95 34.92 24.65
CA ALA A 12 15.52 33.67 25.31
C ALA A 12 14.41 32.83 24.66
N PHE A 13 14.70 31.55 24.41
CA PHE A 13 13.91 30.43 24.96
C PHE A 13 14.73 29.13 24.95
N ALA A 14 14.94 28.59 26.15
CA ALA A 14 15.26 27.20 26.45
C ALA A 14 14.25 26.71 27.50
N CYS A 15 13.98 25.39 27.47
CA CYS A 15 13.24 24.55 28.43
C CYS A 15 11.71 24.45 28.38
N GLY A 16 11.26 23.19 28.24
CA GLY A 16 9.97 22.62 28.65
C GLY A 16 9.88 21.16 28.15
N GLY A 17 9.73 20.11 28.96
CA GLY A 17 9.51 20.09 30.40
C GLY A 17 9.65 18.70 31.02
N LEU A 18 9.67 18.69 32.35
CA LEU A 18 9.53 17.52 33.20
C LEU A 18 8.34 17.75 34.14
N ARG A 19 7.54 16.71 34.29
CA ARG A 19 6.32 16.65 35.10
C ARG A 19 6.65 16.67 36.60
N ALA A 20 5.77 17.35 37.33
CA ALA A 20 5.79 17.52 38.78
C ALA A 20 5.52 16.22 39.55
N GLN A 21 6.20 16.07 40.69
CA GLN A 21 5.76 15.23 41.80
C GLN A 21 5.84 16.07 43.08
N GLU A 22 4.75 16.03 43.83
CA GLU A 22 4.35 16.89 44.93
C GLU A 22 4.52 16.10 46.23
N ILE A 23 5.35 16.54 47.18
CA ILE A 23 5.27 16.16 48.61
C ILE A 23 5.67 17.34 49.51
N ASP A 24 4.87 17.48 50.56
CA ASP A 24 4.73 18.48 51.61
C ASP A 24 5.95 18.95 52.40
N ALA A 25 5.73 20.13 52.98
CA ALA A 25 6.53 20.87 53.95
C ALA A 25 6.66 20.18 55.33
N ASP A 26 7.80 20.38 56.00
CA ASP A 26 7.79 21.13 57.27
C ASP A 26 9.17 21.68 57.65
N SER A 27 9.10 22.79 58.38
CA SER A 27 10.15 23.68 58.84
C SER A 27 10.90 23.17 60.09
N ASN A 28 12.22 23.38 60.14
CA ASN A 28 12.82 24.13 61.25
C ASN A 28 14.29 24.47 61.03
N GLN A 29 14.59 25.75 61.26
CA GLN A 29 15.92 26.34 61.33
C GLN A 29 16.67 25.84 62.58
N GLN A 30 17.95 25.54 62.42
CA GLN A 30 18.96 25.88 63.43
C GLN A 30 20.33 26.07 62.76
N THR A 31 20.77 27.32 62.86
CA THR A 31 22.10 27.86 62.54
C THR A 31 23.20 27.21 63.38
N GLU A 32 24.33 26.86 62.76
CA GLU A 32 25.70 27.11 63.24
C GLU A 32 26.74 26.78 62.13
N PRO A 33 28.01 27.21 62.25
CA PRO A 33 28.63 28.18 61.34
C PRO A 33 29.42 27.58 60.17
N VAL A 34 29.62 28.45 59.18
CA VAL A 34 30.50 28.34 58.02
C VAL A 34 31.85 27.74 58.41
N ASN A 35 32.09 26.51 57.93
CA ASN A 35 33.41 25.91 57.87
C ASN A 35 33.88 26.06 56.41
N LEU A 36 34.78 27.02 56.17
CA LEU A 36 35.58 27.12 54.96
C LEU A 36 36.55 25.94 54.97
N LEU A 37 36.10 24.79 54.47
CA LEU A 37 37.00 23.77 53.94
C LEU A 37 36.96 23.96 52.43
N GLU A 38 38.14 24.23 51.87
CA GLU A 38 38.40 24.03 50.45
C GLU A 38 37.82 22.68 50.05
N GLU A 39 36.74 22.72 49.27
CA GLU A 39 36.30 21.57 48.50
C GLU A 39 37.37 21.39 47.42
N VAL A 40 38.41 20.64 47.79
CA VAL A 40 39.29 20.01 46.83
C VAL A 40 38.37 19.15 45.98
N VAL A 41 38.01 19.64 44.80
CA VAL A 41 37.46 18.82 43.73
C VAL A 41 38.56 17.79 43.46
N VAL A 42 38.42 16.62 44.08
CA VAL A 42 39.16 15.43 43.70
C VAL A 42 38.64 15.10 42.32
N VAL A 43 39.34 15.55 41.28
CA VAL A 43 39.20 14.96 39.95
C VAL A 43 39.62 13.52 40.14
N GLN A 44 38.66 12.61 40.28
CA GLN A 44 38.95 11.18 40.21
C GLN A 44 39.55 10.96 38.82
N SER A 45 40.83 10.60 38.78
CA SER A 45 41.47 10.22 37.53
C SER A 45 40.85 8.90 37.09
N VAL A 46 40.07 8.94 36.00
CA VAL A 46 39.52 7.73 35.35
C VAL A 46 40.69 6.81 34.99
N THR A 47 40.57 5.54 35.34
CA THR A 47 41.56 4.49 35.10
C THR A 47 41.00 3.43 34.14
N ILE A 48 41.85 2.52 33.68
CA ILE A 48 41.41 1.41 32.82
C ILE A 48 40.35 0.52 33.48
N GLU A 49 40.30 0.47 34.83
CA GLU A 49 39.32 -0.30 35.61
C GLU A 49 37.91 0.33 35.57
N ASP A 50 37.81 1.60 35.19
CA ASP A 50 36.54 2.33 35.06
C ASP A 50 35.91 2.15 33.67
N LEU A 51 36.63 1.55 32.70
CA LEU A 51 36.11 1.25 31.38
C LEU A 51 35.18 0.02 31.42
N PRO A 52 34.08 0.01 30.63
CA PRO A 52 33.14 -1.10 30.60
C PRO A 52 33.81 -2.38 30.07
N GLY A 53 33.42 -3.53 30.63
CA GLY A 53 33.84 -4.85 30.13
C GLY A 53 32.99 -5.31 28.94
N THR A 54 33.27 -6.54 28.48
CA THR A 54 32.51 -7.15 27.38
C THR A 54 31.06 -7.47 27.76
N ALA A 55 30.79 -7.71 29.05
CA ALA A 55 29.44 -7.99 29.54
C ALA A 55 28.57 -6.72 29.51
N GLU A 56 29.11 -5.59 29.94
CA GLU A 56 28.46 -4.28 29.90
C GLU A 56 28.16 -3.86 28.44
N LEU A 57 29.10 -4.09 27.52
CA LEU A 57 28.87 -3.90 26.08
C LEU A 57 27.72 -4.78 25.56
N ALA A 58 27.69 -6.06 25.94
CA ALA A 58 26.64 -6.97 25.52
C ALA A 58 25.26 -6.53 26.03
N VAL A 59 25.17 -5.97 27.24
CA VAL A 59 23.94 -5.36 27.76
C VAL A 59 23.55 -4.11 26.96
N ALA A 60 24.50 -3.23 26.65
CA ALA A 60 24.24 -2.03 25.85
C ALA A 60 23.71 -2.36 24.44
N LEU A 61 24.30 -3.37 23.78
CA LEU A 61 23.84 -3.87 22.48
C LEU A 61 22.48 -4.58 22.53
N SER A 62 22.10 -5.10 23.70
CA SER A 62 20.83 -5.80 23.88
C SER A 62 19.67 -4.83 24.12
N SER A 63 19.95 -3.63 24.61
CA SER A 63 18.98 -2.56 24.84
C SER A 63 18.57 -1.87 23.54
N ASN A 64 17.27 -1.77 23.26
CA ASN A 64 16.79 -1.16 22.03
C ASN A 64 17.17 0.33 21.93
N ASP A 65 17.14 1.05 23.05
CA ASP A 65 17.43 2.49 23.10
C ASP A 65 18.93 2.80 22.88
N MET A 66 19.82 1.86 23.18
CA MET A 66 21.27 2.06 23.13
C MET A 66 21.95 1.32 21.97
N ARG A 67 21.30 0.32 21.37
CA ARG A 67 21.92 -0.58 20.39
C ARG A 67 22.54 0.18 19.21
N THR A 68 21.78 1.05 18.55
CA THR A 68 22.27 1.77 17.37
C THR A 68 23.46 2.68 17.72
N ASP A 69 23.37 3.47 18.78
CA ASP A 69 24.47 4.33 19.22
C ASP A 69 25.73 3.53 19.61
N THR A 70 25.52 2.39 20.28
CA THR A 70 26.60 1.45 20.65
C THR A 70 27.26 0.86 19.41
N LEU A 71 26.49 0.44 18.40
CA LEU A 71 27.02 -0.08 17.14
C LEU A 71 27.82 0.98 16.38
N LEU A 72 27.31 2.22 16.25
CA LEU A 72 28.05 3.33 15.63
C LEU A 72 29.36 3.62 16.36
N THR A 73 29.34 3.57 17.70
CA THR A 73 30.54 3.70 18.53
C THR A 73 31.53 2.55 18.28
N MET A 74 31.05 1.31 18.15
CA MET A 74 31.90 0.17 17.84
C MET A 74 32.52 0.22 16.43
N ILE A 75 31.84 0.82 15.45
CA ILE A 75 32.43 1.09 14.12
C ILE A 75 33.60 2.07 14.25
N ALA A 76 33.44 3.14 15.03
CA ALA A 76 34.53 4.09 15.30
C ALA A 76 35.68 3.43 16.08
N VAL A 77 35.38 2.52 17.03
CA VAL A 77 36.40 1.72 17.74
C VAL A 77 37.18 0.83 16.78
N ALA A 78 36.53 0.22 15.78
CA ALA A 78 37.21 -0.60 14.78
C ALA A 78 38.25 0.23 14.00
N GLN A 79 37.92 1.46 13.61
CA GLN A 79 38.88 2.38 12.98
C GLN A 79 39.98 2.83 13.94
N LEU A 80 39.63 3.15 15.19
CA LEU A 80 40.60 3.53 16.22
C LEU A 80 41.67 2.45 16.43
N LEU A 81 41.30 1.18 16.36
CA LEU A 81 42.27 0.07 16.42
C LEU A 81 43.21 0.04 15.21
N GLU A 82 42.72 0.39 14.00
CA GLU A 82 43.51 0.39 12.78
C GLU A 82 44.64 1.44 12.80
N TYR A 83 44.38 2.65 13.31
CA TYR A 83 45.38 3.72 13.38
C TYR A 83 46.04 3.92 14.76
N GLY A 84 45.35 3.57 15.84
CA GLY A 84 45.75 3.88 17.22
C GLY A 84 46.78 2.93 17.82
N THR A 85 46.90 1.70 17.31
CA THR A 85 47.82 0.68 17.83
C THR A 85 49.30 1.06 17.72
N SER A 86 49.65 1.98 16.80
CA SER A 86 51.02 2.46 16.57
C SER A 86 51.32 3.85 17.18
N ALA A 87 50.34 4.45 17.85
CA ALA A 87 50.42 5.83 18.33
C ALA A 87 51.27 6.01 19.60
N SER A 88 51.87 7.19 19.76
CA SER A 88 52.61 7.58 20.96
C SER A 88 51.75 8.38 21.94
N TYR A 89 52.21 8.58 23.19
CA TYR A 89 51.48 9.35 24.20
C TYR A 89 51.13 10.78 23.74
N ASN A 90 52.01 11.42 22.96
CA ASN A 90 51.77 12.77 22.45
C ASN A 90 50.66 12.84 21.39
N ASP A 91 50.25 11.69 20.85
CA ASP A 91 49.22 11.60 19.81
C ASP A 91 47.81 11.42 20.40
N SER A 92 47.67 11.26 21.74
CA SER A 92 46.40 10.94 22.40
C SER A 92 45.26 11.92 22.07
N GLN A 93 45.54 13.22 22.10
CA GLN A 93 44.56 14.25 21.73
C GLN A 93 44.18 14.20 20.25
N VAL A 94 45.12 13.84 19.37
CA VAL A 94 44.88 13.71 17.93
C VAL A 94 44.00 12.49 17.66
N LEU A 95 44.26 11.37 18.35
CA LEU A 95 43.42 10.17 18.29
C LEU A 95 42.00 10.47 18.76
N ALA A 96 41.86 11.11 19.93
CA ALA A 96 40.55 11.44 20.48
C ALA A 96 39.78 12.40 19.55
N ALA A 97 40.43 13.45 19.03
CA ALA A 97 39.80 14.37 18.08
C ALA A 97 39.36 13.66 16.79
N ARG A 98 40.17 12.75 16.26
CA ARG A 98 39.83 11.95 15.08
C ARG A 98 38.63 11.04 15.36
N PHE A 99 38.60 10.35 16.50
CA PHE A 99 37.45 9.53 16.89
C PHE A 99 36.15 10.34 16.96
N ARG A 100 36.18 11.54 17.57
CA ARG A 100 34.99 12.41 17.64
C ARG A 100 34.49 12.80 16.24
N ASP A 101 35.40 13.11 15.34
CA ASP A 101 35.10 13.47 13.95
C ASP A 101 34.58 12.27 13.14
N GLU A 102 35.12 11.07 13.37
CA GLU A 102 34.62 9.80 12.81
C GLU A 102 33.22 9.45 13.33
N ARG A 103 32.96 9.61 14.64
CA ARG A 103 31.66 9.38 15.25
C ARG A 103 30.61 10.39 14.77
N ALA A 104 30.98 11.67 14.66
CA ALA A 104 30.10 12.71 14.11
C ALA A 104 29.76 12.46 12.62
N TRP A 105 30.70 11.92 11.86
CA TRP A 105 30.45 11.45 10.49
C TRP A 105 29.41 10.33 10.47
N LEU A 106 29.55 9.32 11.34
CA LEU A 106 28.58 8.22 11.45
C LEU A 106 27.19 8.70 11.89
N ASP A 107 27.09 9.66 12.82
CA ASP A 107 25.81 10.28 13.20
C ASP A 107 25.14 10.98 12.01
N ARG A 108 25.94 11.67 11.20
CA ARG A 108 25.44 12.35 9.99
C ARG A 108 24.88 11.35 8.97
N LEU A 109 25.54 10.21 8.78
CA LEU A 109 25.05 9.13 7.92
C LEU A 109 23.78 8.50 8.50
N ALA A 110 23.78 8.17 9.79
CA ALA A 110 22.65 7.55 10.50
C ALA A 110 21.40 8.45 10.51
N GLY A 111 21.57 9.77 10.58
CA GLY A 111 20.47 10.74 10.54
C GLY A 111 19.67 10.75 9.25
N ARG A 112 20.03 9.96 8.22
CA ARG A 112 19.25 9.75 6.98
C ARG A 112 18.18 8.66 7.14
N PHE A 113 18.22 7.91 8.24
CA PHE A 113 17.28 6.83 8.56
C PHE A 113 16.44 7.23 9.79
N PRO A 114 15.12 6.96 9.81
CA PRO A 114 14.32 7.09 11.03
C PRO A 114 14.82 6.15 12.14
N ASP A 115 15.13 4.91 11.74
CA ASP A 115 15.79 3.88 12.54
C ASP A 115 16.74 3.13 11.59
N PRO A 116 18.06 3.19 11.76
CA PRO A 116 19.00 2.55 10.85
C PRO A 116 18.78 1.03 10.84
N PRO A 117 18.38 0.43 9.70
CA PRO A 117 18.18 -1.00 9.64
C PRO A 117 19.53 -1.71 9.75
N SER A 118 19.55 -2.86 10.41
CA SER A 118 20.69 -3.78 10.37
C SER A 118 20.37 -4.87 9.34
N ARG A 119 20.96 -4.77 8.14
CA ARG A 119 20.64 -5.66 7.00
C ARG A 119 21.88 -6.17 6.30
N GLY A 120 21.84 -7.39 5.76
CA GLY A 120 22.95 -7.98 5.03
C GLY A 120 22.93 -7.68 3.53
N SER A 121 24.05 -7.90 2.85
CA SER A 121 24.26 -7.52 1.44
C SER A 121 23.47 -8.31 0.39
N HIS A 122 22.83 -9.41 0.81
CA HIS A 122 22.14 -10.40 -0.02
C HIS A 122 21.04 -9.83 -0.95
N LEU A 123 20.60 -8.59 -0.73
CA LEU A 123 19.63 -7.86 -1.55
C LEU A 123 20.27 -7.19 -2.79
N ASP A 124 21.36 -7.73 -3.31
CA ASP A 124 22.03 -7.28 -4.53
C ASP A 124 21.64 -8.15 -5.74
N PRO A 125 20.59 -7.78 -6.50
CA PRO A 125 20.16 -8.54 -7.67
C PRO A 125 21.22 -8.66 -8.76
N ALA A 126 22.12 -7.68 -8.90
CA ALA A 126 23.22 -7.75 -9.87
C ALA A 126 24.22 -8.86 -9.52
N ALA A 127 24.60 -8.98 -8.24
CA ALA A 127 25.47 -10.06 -7.78
C ALA A 127 24.81 -11.44 -7.94
N TRP A 128 23.51 -11.57 -7.64
CA TRP A 128 22.77 -12.81 -7.89
C TRP A 128 22.73 -13.17 -9.38
N HIS A 129 22.50 -12.20 -10.26
CA HIS A 129 22.54 -12.43 -11.70
C HIS A 129 23.90 -12.94 -12.16
N VAL A 130 24.99 -12.29 -11.75
CA VAL A 130 26.36 -12.69 -12.09
C VAL A 130 26.67 -14.08 -11.53
N LEU A 131 26.31 -14.37 -10.28
CA LEU A 131 26.47 -15.68 -9.67
C LEU A 131 25.78 -16.77 -10.50
N LEU A 132 24.50 -16.57 -10.85
CA LEU A 132 23.74 -17.54 -11.64
C LEU A 132 24.35 -17.75 -13.04
N LYS A 133 24.93 -16.71 -13.63
CA LYS A 133 25.65 -16.82 -14.91
C LYS A 133 26.93 -17.62 -14.78
N LEU A 134 27.74 -17.38 -13.74
CA LEU A 134 28.97 -18.14 -13.51
C LEU A 134 28.69 -19.60 -13.15
N ASP A 135 27.63 -19.87 -12.39
CA ASP A 135 27.17 -21.23 -12.06
C ASP A 135 26.83 -22.04 -13.32
N GLN A 136 26.30 -21.42 -14.39
CA GLN A 136 26.02 -22.11 -15.67
C GLN A 136 27.29 -22.67 -16.32
N TYR A 137 28.43 -22.00 -16.13
CA TYR A 137 29.73 -22.41 -16.65
C TYR A 137 30.57 -23.20 -15.63
N GLN A 138 30.02 -23.49 -14.45
CA GLN A 138 30.69 -24.20 -13.36
C GLN A 138 32.02 -23.55 -12.93
N VAL A 139 32.12 -22.22 -13.03
CA VAL A 139 33.32 -21.48 -12.62
C VAL A 139 33.15 -21.00 -11.19
N ASN A 140 34.26 -20.97 -10.43
CA ASN A 140 34.23 -20.46 -9.06
C ASN A 140 33.98 -18.93 -9.07
N PRO A 141 32.85 -18.45 -8.51
CA PRO A 141 32.57 -17.02 -8.40
C PRO A 141 33.53 -16.32 -7.42
N GLY A 142 33.98 -16.99 -6.37
CA GLY A 142 34.75 -16.38 -5.29
C GLY A 142 33.99 -15.28 -4.53
N LEU A 143 34.66 -14.67 -3.54
CA LEU A 143 34.04 -13.68 -2.65
C LEU A 143 33.67 -12.37 -3.36
N PHE A 144 34.33 -12.04 -4.48
CA PHE A 144 34.21 -10.73 -5.13
C PHE A 144 32.91 -10.49 -5.89
N VAL A 145 32.19 -11.55 -6.27
CA VAL A 145 30.83 -11.46 -6.85
C VAL A 145 29.81 -12.12 -5.94
N SER A 146 30.20 -12.40 -4.70
CA SER A 146 29.29 -12.95 -3.71
C SER A 146 28.10 -12.01 -3.54
N PRO A 147 26.86 -12.55 -3.57
CA PRO A 147 25.69 -11.82 -3.12
C PRO A 147 25.77 -11.42 -1.65
N LEU A 148 26.68 -12.02 -0.86
CA LEU A 148 26.92 -11.68 0.55
C LEU A 148 27.78 -10.42 0.73
N GLY A 149 28.00 -9.67 -0.35
CA GLY A 149 28.65 -8.35 -0.31
C GLY A 149 30.17 -8.41 -0.35
N PRO A 150 30.81 -7.22 -0.33
CA PRO A 150 32.27 -7.10 -0.34
C PRO A 150 32.89 -7.51 1.00
N GLU A 151 34.21 -7.59 1.07
CA GLU A 151 34.94 -7.90 2.31
C GLU A 151 34.84 -6.76 3.34
N ASP A 152 34.90 -7.08 4.63
CA ASP A 152 34.78 -6.12 5.76
C ASP A 152 35.72 -4.93 5.62
N ARG A 153 36.98 -5.18 5.26
CA ARG A 153 37.98 -4.11 5.09
C ARG A 153 37.58 -3.12 4.00
N SER A 154 37.00 -3.62 2.91
CA SER A 154 36.52 -2.77 1.81
C SER A 154 35.27 -2.01 2.23
N LEU A 155 34.38 -2.65 2.99
CA LEU A 155 33.17 -2.04 3.56
C LEU A 155 33.52 -0.88 4.49
N PHE A 156 34.33 -1.10 5.53
CA PHE A 156 34.70 -0.06 6.49
C PHE A 156 35.50 1.07 5.83
N ARG A 157 36.41 0.76 4.89
CA ARG A 157 37.12 1.79 4.14
C ARG A 157 36.15 2.68 3.34
N GLN A 158 35.17 2.08 2.66
CA GLN A 158 34.18 2.85 1.92
C GLN A 158 33.30 3.68 2.85
N LEU A 159 32.95 3.18 4.04
CA LEU A 159 32.07 3.87 4.98
C LEU A 159 32.68 5.19 5.49
N PHE A 160 34.00 5.26 5.60
CA PHE A 160 34.73 6.46 6.02
C PHE A 160 35.25 7.30 4.85
N ASP A 161 34.89 6.96 3.60
CA ASP A 161 35.23 7.77 2.43
C ASP A 161 34.30 8.99 2.32
N ARG A 162 34.80 10.12 2.81
CA ARG A 162 34.06 11.39 2.81
C ARG A 162 33.87 12.01 1.43
N SER A 163 34.49 11.47 0.38
CA SER A 163 34.30 11.98 -0.99
C SER A 163 32.89 11.69 -1.52
N ASN A 164 32.21 10.68 -0.99
CA ASN A 164 30.85 10.34 -1.36
C ASN A 164 30.01 9.88 -0.15
N GLU A 165 29.30 10.85 0.43
CA GLU A 165 28.40 10.64 1.58
C GLU A 165 27.23 9.70 1.27
N LEU A 166 26.66 9.78 0.05
CA LEU A 166 25.53 8.95 -0.33
C LEU A 166 25.92 7.47 -0.37
N LEU A 167 27.08 7.17 -0.98
CA LEU A 167 27.62 5.81 -1.04
C LEU A 167 27.92 5.29 0.36
N SER A 168 28.52 6.12 1.23
CA SER A 168 28.81 5.77 2.62
C SER A 168 27.52 5.50 3.42
N ALA A 169 26.46 6.30 3.20
CA ALA A 169 25.17 6.09 3.86
C ALA A 169 24.49 4.79 3.41
N ALA A 170 24.58 4.44 2.12
CA ALA A 170 23.92 3.24 1.56
C ALA A 170 24.43 1.92 2.16
N ILE A 171 25.68 1.92 2.64
CA ILE A 171 26.37 0.73 3.17
C ILE A 171 26.41 0.69 4.71
N LEU A 172 25.97 1.76 5.38
CA LEU A 172 25.88 1.81 6.83
C LEU A 172 25.02 0.67 7.42
N PRO A 173 23.83 0.34 6.87
CA PRO A 173 23.03 -0.79 7.35
C PRO A 173 23.77 -2.12 7.39
N GLU A 174 24.63 -2.37 6.40
CA GLU A 174 25.48 -3.56 6.35
C GLU A 174 26.60 -3.51 7.38
N ALA A 175 27.25 -2.35 7.52
CA ALA A 175 28.30 -2.17 8.51
C ALA A 175 27.78 -2.34 9.94
N LEU A 176 26.54 -1.91 10.22
CA LEU A 176 25.87 -2.11 11.51
C LEU A 176 25.64 -3.60 11.82
N GLN A 177 25.27 -4.40 10.83
CA GLN A 177 25.12 -5.84 11.03
C GLN A 177 26.48 -6.52 11.27
N ARG A 178 27.48 -6.21 10.43
CA ARG A 178 28.82 -6.83 10.54
C ARG A 178 29.52 -6.47 11.84
N ILE A 179 29.41 -5.21 12.26
CA ILE A 179 30.03 -4.76 13.51
C ILE A 179 29.36 -5.39 14.74
N GLU A 180 28.06 -5.69 14.69
CA GLU A 180 27.36 -6.37 15.78
C GLU A 180 28.01 -7.72 16.08
N PHE A 181 28.27 -8.52 15.04
CA PHE A 181 28.93 -9.83 15.16
C PHE A 181 30.37 -9.74 15.69
N GLN A 182 31.07 -8.64 15.40
CA GLN A 182 32.48 -8.44 15.77
C GLN A 182 32.67 -7.65 17.06
N SER A 183 31.61 -7.03 17.59
CA SER A 183 31.65 -6.03 18.65
C SER A 183 32.42 -6.49 19.90
N ALA A 184 32.08 -7.65 20.46
CA ALA A 184 32.73 -8.19 21.65
C ALA A 184 34.22 -8.53 21.42
N ALA A 185 34.57 -9.03 20.24
CA ALA A 185 35.95 -9.36 19.89
C ALA A 185 36.80 -8.10 19.68
N LEU A 186 36.25 -7.08 19.02
CA LEU A 186 36.89 -5.78 18.83
C LEU A 186 37.08 -5.06 20.16
N TRP A 187 36.07 -5.07 21.04
CA TRP A 187 36.18 -4.46 22.36
C TRP A 187 37.24 -5.14 23.22
N SER A 188 37.27 -6.47 23.22
CA SER A 188 38.32 -7.24 23.90
C SER A 188 39.71 -6.89 23.37
N SER A 189 39.83 -6.71 22.06
CA SER A 189 41.09 -6.33 21.39
C SER A 189 41.52 -4.91 21.76
N LEU A 190 40.56 -3.96 21.88
CA LEU A 190 40.83 -2.62 22.39
C LEU A 190 41.34 -2.66 23.82
N LEU A 191 40.61 -3.30 24.74
CA LEU A 191 41.04 -3.42 26.14
C LEU A 191 42.45 -4.03 26.26
N ALA A 192 42.76 -5.05 25.44
CA ALA A 192 44.10 -5.62 25.37
C ALA A 192 45.16 -4.63 24.87
N ALA A 193 44.85 -3.83 23.84
CA ALA A 193 45.76 -2.82 23.31
C ALA A 193 46.00 -1.67 24.29
N LEU A 194 44.98 -1.26 25.07
CA LEU A 194 45.09 -0.21 26.08
C LEU A 194 46.08 -0.58 27.20
N MET A 195 46.23 -1.87 27.52
CA MET A 195 47.21 -2.33 28.52
C MET A 195 48.67 -2.14 28.08
N VAL A 196 48.93 -1.94 26.79
CA VAL A 196 50.29 -1.93 26.21
C VAL A 196 50.62 -0.59 25.55
N ASN A 197 49.62 0.28 25.30
CA ASN A 197 49.81 1.57 24.64
C ASN A 197 49.22 2.73 25.47
N ASP A 198 50.10 3.47 26.16
CA ASP A 198 49.73 4.61 27.02
C ASP A 198 49.05 5.77 26.26
N GLY A 199 49.40 5.97 24.98
CA GLY A 199 48.78 7.03 24.17
C GLY A 199 47.37 6.71 23.75
N LEU A 200 47.13 5.45 23.37
CA LEU A 200 45.80 4.94 23.09
C LEU A 200 44.94 4.89 24.38
N LEU A 201 45.53 4.49 25.52
CA LEU A 201 44.88 4.53 26.82
C LEU A 201 44.39 5.93 27.17
N GLN A 202 45.27 6.93 27.10
CA GLN A 202 44.89 8.30 27.41
C GLN A 202 43.79 8.81 26.46
N ALA A 203 43.86 8.47 25.16
CA ALA A 203 42.85 8.87 24.19
C ALA A 203 41.47 8.28 24.53
N VAL A 204 41.40 6.99 24.91
CA VAL A 204 40.12 6.33 25.27
C VAL A 204 39.57 6.86 26.59
N LEU A 205 40.42 7.16 27.57
CA LEU A 205 40.01 7.81 28.82
C LEU A 205 39.41 9.20 28.56
N ASP A 206 40.00 9.98 27.65
CA ASP A 206 39.49 11.29 27.22
C ASP A 206 38.14 11.19 26.47
N LEU A 207 37.74 10.00 26.01
CA LEU A 207 36.46 9.71 25.34
C LEU A 207 35.43 9.04 26.28
N HIS A 208 35.82 8.68 27.49
CA HIS A 208 35.01 7.86 28.40
C HIS A 208 33.68 8.51 28.78
N GLU A 209 33.70 9.78 29.21
CA GLU A 209 32.48 10.51 29.62
C GLU A 209 31.50 10.70 28.46
N ASP A 210 32.00 10.77 27.22
CA ASP A 210 31.20 11.07 26.04
C ASP A 210 30.45 9.82 25.52
N TRP A 211 31.09 8.64 25.52
CA TRP A 211 30.53 7.43 24.87
C TRP A 211 30.56 6.13 25.69
N PHE A 212 31.45 5.97 26.65
CA PHE A 212 31.64 4.69 27.35
C PHE A 212 31.04 4.64 28.75
N ILE A 213 30.84 5.79 29.39
CA ILE A 213 30.27 5.89 30.74
C ILE A 213 28.83 5.36 30.81
N GLY A 214 28.06 5.51 29.73
CA GLY A 214 26.69 4.99 29.65
C GLY A 214 26.61 3.47 29.69
N TRP A 215 27.70 2.78 29.35
CA TRP A 215 27.79 1.32 29.47
C TRP A 215 28.21 0.90 30.88
N ALA A 216 29.01 1.74 31.55
CA ALA A 216 29.50 1.49 32.90
C ALA A 216 28.35 1.53 33.92
N GLY A 217 28.12 0.42 34.62
CA GLY A 217 27.01 0.27 35.58
C GLY A 217 25.78 -0.47 35.03
N LEU A 218 25.78 -0.82 33.73
CA LEU A 218 24.86 -1.81 33.16
C LEU A 218 25.27 -3.22 33.61
N GLY A 219 25.08 -3.54 34.88
CA GLY A 219 25.25 -4.91 35.35
C GLY A 219 24.26 -5.85 34.63
N PRO A 220 24.62 -7.12 34.38
CA PRO A 220 23.64 -8.09 33.87
C PRO A 220 22.44 -8.11 34.84
N PRO A 221 21.19 -8.06 34.35
CA PRO A 221 20.02 -7.94 35.22
C PRO A 221 20.04 -9.08 36.26
N VAL A 222 20.12 -8.73 37.54
CA VAL A 222 20.16 -9.69 38.64
C VAL A 222 18.80 -10.41 38.71
N LEU A 223 18.83 -11.73 38.53
CA LEU A 223 17.69 -12.63 38.48
C LEU A 223 16.73 -12.46 39.69
N ALA A 224 15.54 -11.92 39.44
CA ALA A 224 14.33 -12.43 40.09
C ALA A 224 13.63 -13.31 39.05
N GLN A 225 13.86 -14.62 39.09
CA GLN A 225 13.16 -15.57 38.20
C GLN A 225 11.64 -15.35 38.35
N PRO A 226 10.89 -15.09 37.26
CA PRO A 226 9.45 -15.28 37.30
C PRO A 226 9.18 -16.77 37.57
N PRO A 227 8.13 -17.13 38.32
CA PRO A 227 7.78 -18.53 38.52
C PRO A 227 7.40 -19.12 37.15
N LEU A 228 8.25 -19.99 36.62
CA LEU A 228 7.96 -20.77 35.43
C LEU A 228 6.64 -21.55 35.64
N PRO A 229 5.77 -21.66 34.61
CA PRO A 229 4.64 -22.57 34.65
C PRO A 229 5.13 -24.00 34.91
N VAL A 230 4.56 -24.64 35.92
CA VAL A 230 4.92 -25.97 36.39
C VAL A 230 4.50 -27.03 35.36
N ASP A 231 5.33 -27.29 34.34
CA ASP A 231 5.43 -28.63 33.71
C ASP A 231 6.68 -28.87 32.83
N TYR A 232 7.85 -28.31 33.19
CA TYR A 232 9.12 -28.79 32.65
C TYR A 232 9.97 -29.32 33.80
N LYS A 233 10.30 -30.62 33.74
CA LYS A 233 11.16 -31.29 34.72
C LYS A 233 12.51 -30.59 34.77
N GLN A 234 12.74 -29.88 35.87
CA GLN A 234 14.01 -29.28 36.24
C GLN A 234 15.05 -30.37 36.53
N ASP A 235 16.03 -30.49 35.65
CA ASP A 235 17.41 -30.83 36.03
C ASP A 235 18.29 -29.64 35.64
N ALA A 236 18.11 -28.50 36.32
CA ALA A 236 18.92 -27.30 36.12
C ALA A 236 20.05 -27.24 37.16
N LEU A 237 21.30 -27.39 36.70
CA LEU A 237 22.51 -27.11 37.47
C LEU A 237 22.60 -25.60 37.74
N LEU A 238 22.67 -25.23 39.02
CA LEU A 238 23.08 -23.91 39.48
C LEU A 238 24.57 -23.71 39.20
N VAL A 239 24.90 -22.79 38.30
CA VAL A 239 26.27 -22.33 38.06
C VAL A 239 26.55 -21.14 38.98
N THR A 240 27.58 -21.25 39.81
CA THR A 240 28.01 -20.21 40.75
C THR A 240 29.22 -19.45 40.21
N VAL A 241 29.55 -18.31 40.79
CA VAL A 241 30.71 -17.47 40.40
C VAL A 241 32.06 -18.23 40.49
N ALA A 242 32.13 -19.33 41.24
CA ALA A 242 33.29 -20.23 41.25
C ALA A 242 33.44 -21.08 39.98
N ASP A 243 32.37 -21.29 39.21
CA ASP A 243 32.39 -22.00 37.92
C ASP A 243 32.87 -21.10 36.76
N LEU A 244 32.91 -19.78 36.98
CA LEU A 244 33.51 -18.80 36.06
C LEU A 244 35.04 -18.80 36.09
N GLU A 245 35.69 -19.28 37.16
CA GLU A 245 37.17 -19.40 37.20
C GLU A 245 37.70 -20.68 36.53
N MET A 246 36.82 -21.66 36.22
CA MET A 246 37.15 -22.85 35.40
C MET A 246 37.02 -22.60 33.86
N LEU A 247 36.94 -21.33 33.42
CA LEU A 247 36.72 -20.90 32.03
C LEU A 247 37.96 -20.96 31.10
N SER A 248 39.08 -21.57 31.51
CA SER A 248 40.36 -21.46 30.82
C SER A 248 40.75 -22.63 29.88
N ASN A 249 39.82 -23.52 29.47
CA ASN A 249 40.14 -24.62 28.54
C ASN A 249 38.99 -24.88 27.53
N PRO A 250 39.25 -24.92 26.21
CA PRO A 250 38.22 -25.12 25.20
C PRO A 250 37.96 -26.63 25.04
N VAL A 251 36.80 -27.10 25.49
CA VAL A 251 36.30 -28.43 25.17
C VAL A 251 35.07 -28.25 24.28
N THR A 252 35.08 -28.84 23.10
CA THR A 252 34.10 -28.71 22.02
C THR A 252 32.64 -28.84 22.48
N GLY A 253 32.37 -29.69 23.48
CA GLY A 253 31.03 -29.84 24.06
C GLY A 253 30.49 -28.60 24.79
N ARG A 254 31.32 -27.58 25.08
CA ARG A 254 30.90 -26.31 25.69
C ARG A 254 30.37 -25.31 24.65
N MET A 255 30.87 -25.36 23.42
CA MET A 255 30.39 -24.47 22.34
C MET A 255 29.03 -24.94 21.81
N GLU A 256 28.87 -26.25 21.65
CA GLU A 256 27.59 -26.88 21.28
C GLU A 256 26.48 -26.54 22.29
N GLN A 257 26.78 -26.61 23.61
CA GLN A 257 25.83 -26.23 24.66
C GLN A 257 25.35 -24.77 24.57
N VAL A 258 26.22 -23.83 24.21
CA VAL A 258 25.85 -22.42 24.04
C VAL A 258 24.85 -22.27 22.88
N ILE A 259 25.12 -22.94 21.76
CA ILE A 259 24.24 -22.89 20.58
C ILE A 259 22.91 -23.60 20.86
N ASP A 260 22.91 -24.76 21.51
CA ASP A 260 21.70 -25.49 21.87
C ASP A 260 20.78 -24.67 22.80
N GLU A 261 21.36 -24.01 23.81
CA GLU A 261 20.62 -23.12 24.70
C GLU A 261 20.05 -21.92 23.96
N ALA A 262 20.82 -21.32 23.04
CA ALA A 262 20.36 -20.20 22.23
C ALA A 262 19.23 -20.62 21.26
N VAL A 263 19.31 -21.82 20.67
CA VAL A 263 18.25 -22.43 19.84
C VAL A 263 16.97 -22.67 20.65
N ASN A 264 17.10 -23.16 21.89
CA ASN A 264 15.96 -23.34 22.79
C ASN A 264 15.29 -21.99 23.11
N ARG A 265 16.07 -20.94 23.41
CA ARG A 265 15.55 -19.59 23.67
C ARG A 265 14.91 -18.96 22.44
N LEU A 266 15.49 -19.15 21.25
CA LEU A 266 14.89 -18.72 19.99
C LEU A 266 13.54 -19.40 19.76
N SER A 267 13.43 -20.69 20.09
CA SER A 267 12.17 -21.43 20.00
C SER A 267 11.12 -20.88 20.97
N LEU A 268 11.51 -20.56 22.21
CA LEU A 268 10.64 -19.93 23.19
C LEU A 268 10.16 -18.54 22.74
N LEU A 269 11.05 -17.74 22.16
CA LEU A 269 10.72 -16.42 21.60
C LEU A 269 9.68 -16.54 20.47
N ALA A 270 9.87 -17.51 19.56
CA ALA A 270 8.92 -17.79 18.50
C ALA A 270 7.57 -18.28 19.05
N ASP A 271 7.58 -19.18 20.04
CA ASP A 271 6.36 -19.67 20.69
C ASP A 271 5.57 -18.58 21.39
N ALA A 272 6.26 -17.62 22.02
CA ALA A 272 5.63 -16.47 22.64
C ALA A 272 5.05 -15.50 21.59
N THR A 273 5.73 -15.30 20.46
CA THR A 273 5.23 -14.52 19.32
C THR A 273 3.94 -15.10 18.74
N PHE A 274 3.79 -16.44 18.69
CA PHE A 274 2.56 -17.08 18.23
C PHE A 274 1.36 -16.90 19.17
N GLN A 275 1.58 -16.60 20.44
CA GLN A 275 0.50 -16.52 21.44
C GLN A 275 -0.14 -15.12 21.53
N SER A 276 0.29 -14.16 20.70
CA SER A 276 -0.21 -12.77 20.66
C SER A 276 -0.19 -12.06 22.02
N GLY A 277 0.73 -12.47 22.92
CA GLY A 277 0.96 -11.83 24.22
C GLY A 277 2.19 -10.91 24.16
N PRO A 278 2.32 -9.92 25.07
CA PRO A 278 3.56 -9.17 25.19
C PRO A 278 4.69 -10.16 25.49
N LEU A 279 5.72 -10.15 24.64
CA LEU A 279 6.91 -10.93 24.87
C LEU A 279 7.51 -10.53 26.22
N ASP A 280 8.07 -11.51 26.93
CA ASP A 280 9.01 -11.19 27.99
C ASP A 280 10.27 -10.66 27.28
N GLU A 281 10.37 -9.33 27.16
CA GLU A 281 11.50 -8.58 26.57
C GLU A 281 12.85 -9.11 27.10
N TRP A 282 12.81 -9.67 28.31
CA TRP A 282 13.91 -10.34 28.96
C TRP A 282 14.48 -11.55 28.17
N ILE A 283 13.65 -12.37 27.50
CA ILE A 283 14.12 -13.54 26.75
C ILE A 283 15.07 -13.12 25.62
N LEU A 284 14.70 -12.09 24.86
CA LEU A 284 15.52 -11.55 23.78
C LEU A 284 16.80 -10.92 24.34
N ILE A 285 16.67 -10.07 25.37
CA ILE A 285 17.81 -9.40 26.01
C ILE A 285 18.82 -10.44 26.50
N GLN A 286 18.37 -11.50 27.19
CA GLN A 286 19.26 -12.55 27.69
C GLN A 286 19.93 -13.33 26.55
N LEU A 287 19.16 -13.73 25.52
CA LEU A 287 19.72 -14.43 24.36
C LEU A 287 20.84 -13.60 23.72
N ARG A 288 20.64 -12.28 23.54
CA ARG A 288 21.65 -11.38 22.99
C ARG A 288 22.88 -11.28 23.88
N ILE A 289 22.70 -11.06 25.19
CA ILE A 289 23.81 -10.98 26.15
C ILE A 289 24.64 -12.26 26.11
N ASP A 290 24.00 -13.43 26.17
CA ASP A 290 24.65 -14.74 26.19
C ASP A 290 25.45 -14.98 24.90
N LEU A 291 24.84 -14.72 23.73
CA LEU A 291 25.50 -14.91 22.44
C LEU A 291 26.65 -13.94 22.22
N ILE A 292 26.43 -12.64 22.39
CA ILE A 292 27.46 -11.60 22.17
C ILE A 292 28.66 -11.83 23.09
N SER A 293 28.42 -12.20 24.36
CA SER A 293 29.48 -12.50 25.32
C SER A 293 30.26 -13.79 24.97
N ALA A 294 29.61 -14.76 24.32
CA ALA A 294 30.23 -16.03 23.93
C ALA A 294 30.99 -15.95 22.60
N MET A 295 30.55 -15.12 21.66
CA MET A 295 31.08 -15.00 20.29
C MET A 295 32.62 -14.97 20.18
N PRO A 296 33.37 -14.21 21.00
CA PRO A 296 34.84 -14.19 20.90
C PRO A 296 35.53 -15.53 21.16
N ARG A 297 34.80 -16.50 21.73
CA ARG A 297 35.29 -17.84 22.07
C ARG A 297 34.76 -18.92 21.14
N LEU A 298 33.83 -18.59 20.25
CA LEU A 298 33.26 -19.55 19.29
C LEU A 298 34.15 -19.64 18.04
N THR A 299 34.26 -20.84 17.50
CA THR A 299 34.91 -21.10 16.20
C THR A 299 33.89 -21.62 15.20
N ASP A 300 34.21 -21.59 13.91
CA ASP A 300 33.37 -22.22 12.90
C ASP A 300 33.18 -23.72 13.20
N PRO A 301 31.97 -24.28 13.02
CA PRO A 301 30.75 -23.64 12.48
C PRO A 301 29.87 -22.91 13.53
N TYR A 302 30.18 -23.03 14.83
CA TYR A 302 29.34 -22.49 15.91
C TYR A 302 29.25 -20.96 15.91
N LEU A 303 30.32 -20.27 15.51
CA LEU A 303 30.30 -18.80 15.38
C LEU A 303 29.22 -18.34 14.39
N LYS A 304 29.16 -18.97 13.22
CA LYS A 304 28.14 -18.68 12.21
C LYS A 304 26.72 -19.01 12.69
N ASP A 305 26.54 -20.09 13.43
CA ASP A 305 25.23 -20.41 14.03
C ASP A 305 24.81 -19.35 15.06
N ALA A 306 25.74 -18.82 15.87
CA ALA A 306 25.46 -17.71 16.79
C ALA A 306 25.06 -16.42 16.04
N GLU A 307 25.75 -16.08 14.95
CA GLU A 307 25.39 -14.94 14.09
C GLU A 307 23.96 -15.07 13.55
N TYR A 308 23.60 -16.25 13.04
CA TYR A 308 22.26 -16.51 12.53
C TYR A 308 21.19 -16.42 13.63
N ILE A 309 21.44 -17.01 14.80
CA ILE A 309 20.48 -16.98 15.91
C ILE A 309 20.25 -15.53 16.37
N LEU A 310 21.31 -14.72 16.44
CA LEU A 310 21.21 -13.32 16.84
C LEU A 310 20.31 -12.50 15.89
N VAL A 311 20.50 -12.70 14.58
CA VAL A 311 19.68 -12.08 13.54
C VAL A 311 18.24 -12.58 13.60
N LEU A 312 18.03 -13.89 13.67
CA LEU A 312 16.69 -14.50 13.73
C LEU A 312 15.92 -14.08 14.98
N ALA A 313 16.57 -13.98 16.14
CA ALA A 313 15.93 -13.54 17.36
C ALA A 313 15.39 -12.11 17.24
N THR A 314 16.22 -11.20 16.70
CA THR A 314 15.81 -9.81 16.44
C THR A 314 14.68 -9.73 15.42
N ALA A 315 14.74 -10.55 14.37
CA ALA A 315 13.73 -10.59 13.32
C ALA A 315 12.37 -11.12 13.82
N ILE A 316 12.38 -12.18 14.62
CA ILE A 316 11.15 -12.78 15.18
C ILE A 316 10.49 -11.83 16.17
N ASP A 317 11.27 -11.18 17.03
CA ASP A 317 10.78 -10.15 17.94
C ASP A 317 10.09 -9.01 17.20
N GLY A 318 10.72 -8.53 16.11
CA GLY A 318 10.20 -7.44 15.28
C GLY A 318 8.85 -7.71 14.62
N LEU A 319 8.39 -8.97 14.52
CA LEU A 319 7.05 -9.28 14.01
C LEU A 319 5.94 -8.69 14.88
N ASN A 320 6.15 -8.56 16.19
CA ASN A 320 5.18 -7.91 17.09
C ASN A 320 5.09 -6.39 16.84
N ASP A 321 6.18 -5.78 16.36
CA ASP A 321 6.24 -4.37 15.99
C ASP A 321 5.82 -4.12 14.54
N SER A 322 5.26 -5.11 13.85
CA SER A 322 4.92 -5.04 12.42
C SER A 322 6.11 -4.79 11.48
N ARG A 323 7.32 -5.25 11.85
CA ARG A 323 8.55 -5.18 11.03
C ARG A 323 8.68 -6.39 10.11
N TYR A 324 7.77 -6.54 9.16
CA TYR A 324 7.64 -7.74 8.33
C TYR A 324 8.69 -7.83 7.22
N LEU A 325 9.10 -6.69 6.64
CA LEU A 325 10.18 -6.64 5.66
C LEU A 325 11.52 -7.03 6.31
N ALA A 326 11.86 -6.43 7.45
CA ALA A 326 13.08 -6.76 8.20
C ALA A 326 13.16 -8.25 8.56
N PHE A 327 12.04 -8.86 8.94
CA PHE A 327 11.96 -10.31 9.17
C PHE A 327 12.27 -11.12 7.91
N THR A 328 11.65 -10.75 6.79
CA THR A 328 11.80 -11.45 5.51
C THR A 328 13.23 -11.34 4.99
N GLU A 329 13.86 -10.17 5.10
CA GLU A 329 15.24 -9.92 4.73
C GLU A 329 16.23 -10.69 5.61
N SER A 330 15.99 -10.71 6.92
CA SER A 330 16.82 -11.47 7.86
C SER A 330 16.82 -12.97 7.52
N LEU A 331 15.65 -13.52 7.19
CA LEU A 331 15.53 -14.91 6.74
C LEU A 331 16.23 -15.17 5.41
N LEU A 332 16.04 -14.28 4.43
CA LEU A 332 16.70 -14.37 3.14
C LEU A 332 18.23 -14.34 3.30
N TRP A 333 18.76 -13.47 4.16
CA TRP A 333 20.19 -13.42 4.46
C TRP A 333 20.70 -14.74 5.03
N VAL A 334 20.09 -15.23 6.13
CA VAL A 334 20.52 -16.47 6.79
C VAL A 334 20.54 -17.65 5.80
N VAL A 335 19.46 -17.81 5.03
CA VAL A 335 19.34 -18.93 4.10
C VAL A 335 20.26 -18.77 2.89
N SER A 336 20.46 -17.54 2.40
CA SER A 336 21.43 -17.26 1.33
C SER A 336 22.85 -17.62 1.78
N ASP A 337 23.27 -17.20 2.97
CA ASP A 337 24.60 -17.48 3.50
C ASP A 337 24.83 -18.99 3.70
N MET A 338 23.83 -19.70 4.26
CA MET A 338 23.87 -21.17 4.39
C MET A 338 23.97 -21.89 3.04
N LEU A 339 23.24 -21.44 2.01
CA LEU A 339 23.27 -22.05 0.67
C LEU A 339 24.57 -21.76 -0.08
N LEU A 340 25.12 -20.56 0.06
CA LEU A 340 26.34 -20.14 -0.63
C LEU A 340 27.60 -20.73 0.03
N SER A 341 27.52 -21.12 1.30
CA SER A 341 28.63 -21.77 2.04
C SER A 341 28.81 -23.27 1.74
N GLN A 342 27.91 -23.93 0.98
CA GLN A 342 28.05 -25.33 0.56
C GLN A 342 29.14 -25.47 -0.54
N PRO A 343 29.98 -26.54 -0.57
CA PRO A 343 29.78 -27.88 -0.01
C PRO A 343 30.76 -28.22 1.14
N THR A 344 30.97 -27.34 2.12
CA THR A 344 31.69 -27.74 3.34
C THR A 344 30.98 -28.95 3.97
N PRO A 345 31.70 -30.03 4.33
CA PRO A 345 31.08 -31.29 4.75
C PRO A 345 30.01 -31.05 5.80
N ALA A 346 28.83 -31.63 5.56
CA ALA A 346 27.59 -31.55 6.34
C ALA A 346 27.74 -30.73 7.62
N ARG A 347 27.47 -29.43 7.51
CA ARG A 347 27.34 -28.53 8.65
C ARG A 347 26.26 -29.12 9.57
N ASP A 348 26.66 -29.69 10.71
CA ASP A 348 25.75 -30.18 11.77
C ASP A 348 25.05 -29.00 12.48
N SER A 349 24.50 -28.06 11.70
CA SER A 349 23.70 -26.97 12.25
C SER A 349 22.31 -27.49 12.59
N HIS A 350 21.83 -27.15 13.78
CA HIS A 350 20.47 -27.46 14.22
C HIS A 350 19.43 -26.50 13.62
N LEU A 351 19.88 -25.39 13.01
CA LEU A 351 19.02 -24.31 12.53
C LEU A 351 18.11 -24.69 11.35
N PRO A 352 18.57 -25.41 10.30
CA PRO A 352 17.66 -25.82 9.23
C PRO A 352 16.47 -26.64 9.74
N ARG A 353 16.68 -27.52 10.73
CA ARG A 353 15.60 -28.31 11.35
C ARG A 353 14.64 -27.43 12.14
N LEU A 354 15.16 -26.45 12.89
CA LEU A 354 14.33 -25.48 13.62
C LEU A 354 13.47 -24.67 12.65
N LEU A 355 14.09 -24.06 11.63
CA LEU A 355 13.41 -23.24 10.63
C LEU A 355 12.36 -24.03 9.85
N ALA A 356 12.63 -25.30 9.52
CA ALA A 356 11.65 -26.18 8.88
C ALA A 356 10.39 -26.40 9.72
N GLY A 357 10.49 -26.39 11.06
CA GLY A 357 9.34 -26.48 11.96
C GLY A 357 8.64 -25.12 12.20
N LEU A 358 9.41 -24.04 12.20
CA LEU A 358 8.96 -22.71 12.61
C LEU A 358 8.32 -21.90 11.47
N LEU A 359 8.89 -21.95 10.26
CA LEU A 359 8.41 -21.16 9.11
C LEU A 359 6.96 -21.44 8.71
N PRO A 360 6.47 -22.70 8.65
CA PRO A 360 5.06 -22.96 8.34
C PRO A 360 4.11 -22.38 9.39
N ARG A 361 4.51 -22.37 10.67
CA ARG A 361 3.71 -21.77 11.74
C ARG A 361 3.66 -20.25 11.62
N LEU A 362 4.79 -19.59 11.37
CA LEU A 362 4.85 -18.13 11.16
C LEU A 362 4.06 -17.70 9.94
N SER A 363 4.22 -18.42 8.82
CA SER A 363 3.45 -18.14 7.61
C SER A 363 1.94 -18.26 7.87
N ASN A 364 1.49 -19.29 8.59
CA ASN A 364 0.07 -19.43 8.92
C ASN A 364 -0.47 -18.31 9.85
N VAL A 365 0.33 -17.83 10.80
CA VAL A 365 -0.08 -16.79 11.76
C VAL A 365 -0.07 -15.41 11.11
N PHE A 366 0.94 -15.08 10.30
CA PHE A 366 1.17 -13.72 9.77
C PHE A 366 0.86 -13.56 8.28
N ALA A 367 0.27 -14.56 7.60
CA ALA A 367 0.00 -14.50 6.15
C ALA A 367 -0.79 -13.26 5.70
N ALA A 368 -1.76 -12.84 6.52
CA ALA A 368 -2.61 -11.70 6.22
C ALA A 368 -1.84 -10.38 6.36
N GLU A 369 -1.02 -10.27 7.40
CA GLU A 369 -0.16 -9.13 7.72
C GLU A 369 0.95 -8.98 6.67
N PHE A 370 1.60 -10.09 6.28
CA PHE A 370 2.52 -10.10 5.14
C PHE A 370 1.85 -9.59 3.88
N SER A 371 0.62 -10.03 3.59
CA SER A 371 -0.13 -9.57 2.41
C SER A 371 -0.60 -8.11 2.52
N ALA A 372 -0.77 -7.61 3.74
CA ALA A 372 -1.09 -6.21 4.00
C ALA A 372 0.09 -5.29 3.65
N VAL A 373 1.34 -5.77 3.79
CA VAL A 373 2.56 -5.06 3.34
C VAL A 373 2.85 -5.31 1.86
N ASP A 374 3.05 -6.57 1.48
CA ASP A 374 3.27 -6.97 0.10
C ASP A 374 2.90 -8.46 -0.08
N PRO A 375 1.91 -8.80 -0.91
CA PRO A 375 1.50 -10.20 -1.11
C PRO A 375 2.62 -11.11 -1.62
N ARG A 376 3.71 -10.56 -2.19
CA ARG A 376 4.87 -11.34 -2.63
C ARG A 376 5.73 -11.86 -1.48
N ILE A 377 5.65 -11.28 -0.28
CA ILE A 377 6.39 -11.76 0.89
C ILE A 377 6.08 -13.23 1.14
N ASN A 378 4.82 -13.65 1.01
CA ASN A 378 4.44 -15.06 1.18
C ASN A 378 5.10 -15.99 0.14
N ALA A 379 5.32 -15.52 -1.09
CA ALA A 379 6.05 -16.29 -2.11
C ALA A 379 7.56 -16.36 -1.81
N THR A 380 8.14 -15.25 -1.33
CA THR A 380 9.53 -15.22 -0.84
C THR A 380 9.75 -16.19 0.32
N LEU A 381 8.85 -16.22 1.30
CA LEU A 381 8.92 -17.17 2.42
C LEU A 381 8.81 -18.62 1.97
N ALA A 382 8.03 -18.91 0.92
CA ALA A 382 7.97 -20.24 0.33
C ALA A 382 9.31 -20.65 -0.31
N ALA A 383 9.96 -19.75 -1.05
CA ALA A 383 11.28 -20.01 -1.63
C ALA A 383 12.36 -20.24 -0.55
N VAL A 384 12.32 -19.45 0.53
CA VAL A 384 13.17 -19.64 1.72
C VAL A 384 12.92 -21.02 2.34
N PHE A 385 11.65 -21.43 2.48
CA PHE A 385 11.29 -22.73 3.03
C PHE A 385 11.82 -23.90 2.19
N ASP A 386 11.73 -23.82 0.85
CA ASP A 386 12.27 -24.85 -0.05
C ASP A 386 13.78 -25.02 0.11
N ALA A 387 14.51 -23.92 0.29
CA ALA A 387 15.94 -23.93 0.57
C ALA A 387 16.27 -24.53 1.94
N VAL A 388 15.49 -24.19 2.99
CA VAL A 388 15.64 -24.77 4.32
C VAL A 388 15.41 -26.28 4.31
N GLN A 389 14.41 -26.77 3.56
CA GLN A 389 14.14 -28.20 3.40
C GLN A 389 15.32 -28.95 2.75
N TYR A 390 16.01 -28.31 1.81
CA TYR A 390 17.23 -28.86 1.23
C TYR A 390 18.40 -28.88 2.21
N LEU A 391 18.62 -27.77 2.92
CA LEU A 391 19.70 -27.64 3.92
C LEU A 391 19.54 -28.61 5.10
N GLN A 392 18.33 -29.07 5.39
CA GLN A 392 18.08 -30.14 6.36
C GLN A 392 18.52 -31.53 5.87
N GLY A 393 18.58 -31.74 4.55
CA GLY A 393 18.94 -33.00 3.93
C GLY A 393 20.44 -33.29 4.01
N THR A 394 20.81 -34.56 4.12
CA THR A 394 22.22 -35.00 4.15
C THR A 394 22.78 -35.30 2.76
N GLN A 395 22.04 -34.99 1.69
CA GLN A 395 22.37 -35.40 0.32
C GLN A 395 22.91 -34.22 -0.47
N ASP A 396 24.16 -34.35 -0.94
CA ASP A 396 24.80 -33.39 -1.84
C ASP A 396 24.22 -33.59 -3.25
N ASP A 397 23.32 -32.68 -3.65
CA ASP A 397 22.70 -32.63 -4.97
C ASP A 397 22.94 -31.24 -5.57
N THR A 398 23.95 -31.16 -6.45
CA THR A 398 24.42 -29.92 -7.07
C THR A 398 23.41 -29.32 -8.04
N GLU A 399 22.60 -30.15 -8.72
CA GLU A 399 21.57 -29.67 -9.65
C GLU A 399 20.44 -28.99 -8.87
N ARG A 400 20.05 -29.62 -7.74
CA ARG A 400 19.07 -29.03 -6.83
C ARG A 400 19.59 -27.75 -6.18
N LEU A 401 20.87 -27.69 -5.79
CA LEU A 401 21.49 -26.46 -5.26
C LEU A 401 21.38 -25.29 -6.24
N GLY A 402 21.70 -25.51 -7.53
CA GLY A 402 21.55 -24.48 -8.56
C GLY A 402 20.11 -24.01 -8.74
N THR A 403 19.14 -24.92 -8.63
CA THR A 403 17.70 -24.59 -8.69
C THR A 403 17.28 -23.72 -7.50
N LEU A 404 17.76 -24.03 -6.29
CA LEU A 404 17.45 -23.27 -5.08
C LEU A 404 18.09 -21.88 -5.10
N ARG A 405 19.35 -21.75 -5.56
CA ARG A 405 19.99 -20.44 -5.77
C ARG A 405 19.19 -19.57 -6.73
N ARG A 406 18.64 -20.15 -7.80
CA ARG A 406 17.74 -19.42 -8.71
C ARG A 406 16.45 -18.98 -8.01
N GLY A 407 15.82 -19.87 -7.22
CA GLY A 407 14.63 -19.52 -6.44
C GLY A 407 14.88 -18.37 -5.45
N ILE A 408 16.04 -18.34 -4.79
CA ILE A 408 16.42 -17.22 -3.91
C ILE A 408 16.70 -15.94 -4.72
N ALA A 409 17.38 -16.02 -5.86
CA ALA A 409 17.58 -14.87 -6.74
C ALA A 409 16.24 -14.28 -7.23
N ASP A 410 15.27 -15.12 -7.56
CA ASP A 410 13.92 -14.69 -7.95
C ASP A 410 13.20 -14.01 -6.77
N ALA A 411 13.35 -14.54 -5.56
CA ALA A 411 12.83 -13.88 -4.36
C ALA A 411 13.45 -12.50 -4.12
N VAL A 412 14.76 -12.35 -4.36
CA VAL A 412 15.45 -11.04 -4.31
C VAL A 412 14.92 -10.10 -5.41
N ALA A 413 14.69 -10.60 -6.63
CA ALA A 413 14.08 -9.81 -7.71
C ALA A 413 12.65 -9.34 -7.36
N GLN A 414 11.85 -10.18 -6.68
CA GLN A 414 10.52 -9.81 -6.20
C GLN A 414 10.57 -8.74 -5.11
N MET A 415 11.49 -8.86 -4.16
CA MET A 415 11.62 -7.92 -3.04
C MET A 415 12.17 -6.56 -3.52
N VAL A 416 13.33 -6.57 -4.18
CA VAL A 416 14.10 -5.37 -4.53
C VAL A 416 13.59 -4.73 -5.82
N LEU A 417 13.42 -5.54 -6.89
CA LEU A 417 13.05 -5.02 -8.21
C LEU A 417 11.55 -4.97 -8.43
N MET A 418 10.75 -5.58 -7.56
CA MET A 418 9.31 -5.79 -7.74
C MET A 418 8.97 -6.50 -9.07
N LEU A 419 9.84 -7.41 -9.51
CA LEU A 419 9.69 -8.23 -10.70
C LEU A 419 9.37 -9.67 -10.32
N PRO A 420 8.66 -10.45 -11.15
CA PRO A 420 8.27 -11.82 -10.80
C PRO A 420 9.48 -12.77 -10.66
N GLU A 421 10.49 -12.64 -11.51
CA GLU A 421 11.69 -13.48 -11.55
C GLU A 421 12.85 -12.71 -12.19
N MET A 422 14.08 -13.15 -11.96
CA MET A 422 15.29 -12.47 -12.46
C MET A 422 15.35 -12.48 -14.00
N ASN A 423 14.98 -13.61 -14.60
CA ASN A 423 14.99 -13.81 -16.06
C ASN A 423 13.96 -12.93 -16.79
N TYR A 424 12.87 -12.51 -16.14
CA TYR A 424 11.88 -11.60 -16.72
C TYR A 424 12.53 -10.29 -17.22
N TYR A 425 13.62 -9.87 -16.56
CA TYR A 425 14.38 -8.68 -16.93
C TYR A 425 15.57 -9.00 -17.84
N PHE A 426 16.43 -9.92 -17.42
CA PHE A 426 17.72 -10.16 -18.08
C PHE A 426 17.60 -10.95 -19.41
N ASP A 427 16.56 -11.76 -19.60
CA ASP A 427 16.39 -12.56 -20.84
C ASP A 427 15.64 -11.82 -21.95
N GLN A 428 15.40 -10.52 -21.79
CA GLN A 428 14.71 -9.72 -22.80
C GLN A 428 15.57 -9.57 -24.07
N PRO A 429 14.97 -9.63 -25.29
CA PRO A 429 15.71 -9.58 -26.56
C PRO A 429 16.62 -8.36 -26.74
N VAL A 430 16.28 -7.23 -26.13
CA VAL A 430 17.08 -5.99 -26.18
C VAL A 430 18.46 -6.14 -25.53
N ARG A 431 18.62 -7.09 -24.60
CA ARG A 431 19.87 -7.37 -23.87
C ARG A 431 20.75 -8.41 -24.54
N ARG A 432 20.31 -9.00 -25.66
CA ARG A 432 21.02 -10.12 -26.32
C ARG A 432 22.51 -9.88 -26.50
N ARG A 433 22.91 -8.67 -26.92
CA ARG A 433 24.34 -8.32 -27.11
C ARG A 433 25.13 -8.41 -25.81
N ILE A 434 24.58 -7.92 -24.71
CA ILE A 434 25.20 -8.00 -23.38
C ILE A 434 25.29 -9.47 -22.97
N THR A 435 24.20 -10.22 -23.10
CA THR A 435 24.17 -11.64 -22.74
C THR A 435 25.20 -12.45 -23.53
N GLU A 436 25.29 -12.26 -24.84
CA GLU A 436 26.26 -12.95 -25.71
C GLU A 436 27.72 -12.66 -25.31
N GLU A 437 28.04 -11.41 -24.96
CA GLU A 437 29.38 -11.02 -24.52
C GLU A 437 29.73 -11.58 -23.13
N VAL A 438 28.78 -11.49 -22.18
CA VAL A 438 28.93 -12.07 -20.83
C VAL A 438 29.14 -13.57 -20.93
N ASP A 439 28.33 -14.26 -21.74
CA ASP A 439 28.41 -15.71 -21.97
C ASP A 439 29.74 -16.09 -22.65
N ALA A 440 30.20 -15.30 -23.64
CA ALA A 440 31.48 -15.50 -24.30
C ALA A 440 32.66 -15.37 -23.32
N CYS A 441 32.71 -14.28 -22.55
CA CYS A 441 33.82 -14.03 -21.62
C CYS A 441 33.83 -14.99 -20.42
N SER A 442 32.65 -15.35 -19.91
CA SER A 442 32.52 -16.38 -18.86
C SER A 442 33.00 -17.74 -19.36
N ASN A 443 32.63 -18.13 -20.57
CA ASN A 443 33.07 -19.40 -21.17
C ASN A 443 34.58 -19.43 -21.46
N ILE A 444 35.17 -18.32 -21.89
CA ILE A 444 36.63 -18.23 -22.08
C ILE A 444 37.34 -18.38 -20.74
N ALA A 445 36.88 -17.69 -19.69
CA ALA A 445 37.45 -17.79 -18.35
C ALA A 445 37.23 -19.18 -17.70
N ALA A 446 36.18 -19.90 -18.12
CA ALA A 446 35.94 -21.30 -17.71
C ALA A 446 36.92 -22.29 -18.34
N GLY A 447 37.66 -21.90 -19.38
CA GLY A 447 38.66 -22.75 -20.01
C GLY A 447 39.85 -22.98 -19.07
N ILE A 448 40.01 -24.19 -18.56
CA ILE A 448 41.14 -24.57 -17.70
C ILE A 448 42.08 -25.49 -18.50
N ASP A 449 43.39 -25.29 -18.37
CA ASP A 449 44.40 -26.18 -18.94
C ASP A 449 44.63 -27.45 -18.09
N ALA A 450 45.49 -28.35 -18.56
CA ALA A 450 45.78 -29.61 -17.86
C ALA A 450 46.45 -29.42 -16.48
N SER A 451 46.93 -28.21 -16.15
CA SER A 451 47.54 -27.85 -14.86
C SER A 451 46.56 -27.19 -13.88
N GLY A 452 45.30 -26.99 -14.27
CA GLY A 452 44.34 -26.32 -13.40
C GLY A 452 44.40 -24.79 -13.48
N THR A 453 45.20 -24.22 -14.40
CA THR A 453 45.29 -22.79 -14.64
C THR A 453 44.33 -22.33 -15.73
N VAL A 454 43.79 -21.12 -15.59
CA VAL A 454 42.91 -20.52 -16.60
C VAL A 454 43.67 -20.39 -17.92
N ASN A 455 43.19 -21.07 -18.95
CA ASN A 455 43.74 -21.09 -20.31
C ASN A 455 43.29 -19.85 -21.09
N LEU A 456 43.64 -18.67 -20.58
CA LEU A 456 43.29 -17.37 -21.15
C LEU A 456 44.51 -16.74 -21.84
N THR A 457 44.38 -16.42 -23.12
CA THR A 457 45.40 -15.63 -23.82
C THR A 457 45.23 -14.14 -23.53
N ARG A 458 46.31 -13.37 -23.65
CA ARG A 458 46.28 -11.91 -23.48
C ARG A 458 45.28 -11.24 -24.44
N GLU A 459 45.24 -11.65 -25.71
CA GLU A 459 44.30 -11.10 -26.70
C GLU A 459 42.84 -11.36 -26.30
N GLN A 460 42.53 -12.55 -25.78
CA GLN A 460 41.19 -12.85 -25.28
C GLN A 460 40.84 -12.05 -24.02
N PHE A 461 41.78 -11.88 -23.09
CA PHE A 461 41.56 -11.07 -21.89
C PHE A 461 41.31 -9.60 -22.24
N ASP A 462 42.21 -9.00 -23.03
CA ASP A 462 42.11 -7.59 -23.44
C ASP A 462 40.83 -7.36 -24.26
N GLY A 463 40.47 -8.29 -25.14
CA GLY A 463 39.22 -8.23 -25.92
C GLY A 463 37.96 -8.27 -25.06
N CYS A 464 37.90 -9.22 -24.12
CA CYS A 464 36.77 -9.34 -23.19
C CYS A 464 36.63 -8.14 -22.27
N LEU A 465 37.73 -7.69 -21.65
CA LEU A 465 37.70 -6.56 -20.74
C LEU A 465 37.27 -5.28 -21.47
N ALA A 466 37.83 -5.02 -22.66
CA ALA A 466 37.43 -3.88 -23.47
C ALA A 466 35.96 -3.95 -23.92
N GLY A 467 35.46 -5.12 -24.31
CA GLY A 467 34.06 -5.32 -24.71
C GLY A 467 33.08 -5.08 -23.56
N LEU A 468 33.35 -5.67 -22.38
CA LEU A 468 32.53 -5.48 -21.19
C LEU A 468 32.51 -4.02 -20.73
N VAL A 469 33.67 -3.34 -20.74
CA VAL A 469 33.77 -1.91 -20.38
C VAL A 469 33.04 -1.04 -21.41
N ASP A 470 33.22 -1.27 -22.72
CA ASP A 470 32.49 -0.54 -23.77
C ASP A 470 30.97 -0.65 -23.58
N PHE A 471 30.48 -1.84 -23.23
CA PHE A 471 29.04 -2.02 -22.97
C PHE A 471 28.59 -1.25 -21.74
N SER A 472 29.38 -1.29 -20.65
CA SER A 472 29.07 -0.57 -19.42
C SER A 472 29.10 0.96 -19.59
N VAL A 473 29.92 1.47 -20.51
CA VAL A 473 30.05 2.91 -20.75
C VAL A 473 29.02 3.39 -21.78
N ASN A 474 28.86 2.67 -22.90
CA ASN A 474 28.14 3.17 -24.07
C ASN A 474 26.80 2.47 -24.33
N LEU A 475 26.69 1.17 -24.07
CA LEU A 475 25.49 0.41 -24.43
C LEU A 475 24.36 0.60 -23.42
N VAL A 476 24.68 0.59 -22.13
CA VAL A 476 23.69 0.65 -21.05
C VAL A 476 22.98 2.01 -20.92
N SER A 477 23.50 3.07 -21.53
CA SER A 477 22.86 4.41 -21.56
C SER A 477 21.96 4.62 -22.77
N ARG A 478 21.88 3.66 -23.71
CA ARG A 478 21.04 3.80 -24.90
C ARG A 478 19.56 3.76 -24.56
N GLU A 479 18.76 4.41 -25.41
CA GLU A 479 17.30 4.52 -25.27
C GLU A 479 16.61 3.18 -25.04
N GLU A 480 17.06 2.10 -25.68
CA GLU A 480 16.40 0.81 -25.55
C GLU A 480 16.58 0.20 -24.14
N LEU A 481 17.71 0.50 -23.48
CA LEU A 481 18.09 0.00 -22.16
C LEU A 481 17.86 0.99 -21.02
N ALA A 482 17.84 2.30 -21.26
CA ALA A 482 17.68 3.33 -20.23
C ALA A 482 16.51 4.30 -20.47
N GLY A 483 15.84 4.23 -21.63
CA GLY A 483 14.76 5.13 -22.03
C GLY A 483 15.26 6.38 -22.76
N ASP A 484 14.37 7.03 -23.50
CA ASP A 484 14.65 8.29 -24.21
C ASP A 484 14.29 9.49 -23.30
N PRO A 485 15.26 10.37 -22.96
CA PRO A 485 15.01 11.56 -22.14
C PRO A 485 14.22 12.66 -22.84
N ASP A 486 14.02 12.60 -24.16
CA ASP A 486 13.26 13.58 -24.94
C ASP A 486 11.83 13.10 -25.26
N GLY A 487 11.44 11.92 -24.77
CA GLY A 487 10.08 11.40 -24.84
C GLY A 487 9.82 10.50 -26.06
N PRO A 488 8.61 10.51 -26.66
CA PRO A 488 7.48 11.41 -26.40
C PRO A 488 6.76 11.13 -25.06
N PHE A 489 6.25 12.18 -24.40
CA PHE A 489 5.64 12.06 -23.05
C PHE A 489 4.11 12.01 -23.03
N GLY A 490 3.47 11.61 -24.14
CA GLY A 490 2.02 11.41 -24.19
C GLY A 490 1.54 10.29 -23.24
N SER A 491 0.29 10.36 -22.78
CA SER A 491 -0.28 9.41 -21.79
C SER A 491 -0.23 7.93 -22.24
N ASP A 492 -0.46 7.65 -23.52
CA ASP A 492 -0.31 6.31 -24.09
C ASP A 492 1.14 5.80 -24.02
N GLN A 493 2.12 6.68 -24.27
CA GLN A 493 3.53 6.33 -24.20
C GLN A 493 3.96 6.14 -22.76
N LEU A 494 3.59 7.05 -21.84
CA LEU A 494 3.83 6.90 -20.41
C LEU A 494 3.31 5.56 -19.88
N ARG A 495 2.07 5.19 -20.21
CA ARG A 495 1.50 3.89 -19.82
C ARG A 495 2.28 2.69 -20.35
N ARG A 496 2.91 2.80 -21.52
CA ARG A 496 3.78 1.74 -22.07
C ARG A 496 5.10 1.68 -21.34
N GLU A 497 5.75 2.82 -21.10
CA GLU A 497 7.05 2.86 -20.43
C GLU A 497 6.96 2.45 -18.96
N LEU A 498 5.89 2.81 -18.26
CA LEU A 498 5.64 2.39 -16.87
C LEU A 498 5.35 0.89 -16.69
N ARG A 499 5.16 0.13 -17.79
CA ARG A 499 5.09 -1.35 -17.73
C ARG A 499 6.48 -1.99 -17.62
N MET A 500 7.53 -1.27 -17.97
CA MET A 500 8.91 -1.74 -17.87
C MET A 500 9.46 -1.49 -16.47
N ALA A 501 10.59 -2.13 -16.13
CA ALA A 501 11.28 -1.86 -14.87
C ALA A 501 11.76 -0.39 -14.85
N PRO A 502 11.55 0.38 -13.77
CA PRO A 502 11.90 1.81 -13.74
C PRO A 502 13.37 2.10 -14.06
N TRP A 503 14.29 1.25 -13.65
CA TRP A 503 15.72 1.38 -13.98
C TRP A 503 16.02 1.23 -15.48
N GLN A 504 15.20 0.50 -16.24
CA GLN A 504 15.29 0.42 -17.70
C GLN A 504 14.72 1.67 -18.40
N ARG A 505 14.03 2.53 -17.65
CA ARG A 505 13.39 3.76 -18.13
C ARG A 505 13.79 4.96 -17.28
N VAL A 506 15.02 4.95 -16.76
CA VAL A 506 15.55 6.01 -15.92
C VAL A 506 15.55 7.35 -16.65
N ASN A 507 16.07 7.40 -17.88
CA ASN A 507 16.13 8.62 -18.68
C ASN A 507 14.75 9.12 -19.11
N PHE A 508 13.85 8.21 -19.50
CA PHE A 508 12.46 8.56 -19.79
C PHE A 508 11.74 9.13 -18.57
N SER A 509 11.94 8.53 -17.39
CA SER A 509 11.30 9.01 -16.14
C SER A 509 11.84 10.37 -15.71
N LEU A 510 13.13 10.62 -15.94
CA LEU A 510 13.76 11.92 -15.72
C LEU A 510 13.21 12.97 -16.69
N GLY A 511 13.21 12.68 -18.00
CA GLY A 511 12.65 13.58 -19.01
C GLY A 511 11.19 13.92 -18.74
N TYR A 512 10.38 12.91 -18.40
CA TYR A 512 8.97 13.11 -18.03
C TYR A 512 8.82 14.01 -16.80
N LEU A 513 9.65 13.80 -15.77
CA LEU A 513 9.65 14.61 -14.55
C LEU A 513 9.92 16.09 -14.88
N HIS A 514 10.89 16.36 -15.76
CA HIS A 514 11.25 17.73 -16.18
C HIS A 514 10.21 18.40 -17.05
N GLU A 515 9.63 17.68 -18.01
CA GLU A 515 8.58 18.23 -18.88
C GLU A 515 7.29 18.50 -18.08
N HIS A 516 6.91 17.58 -17.19
CA HIS A 516 5.65 17.67 -16.48
C HIS A 516 5.69 18.60 -15.26
N PHE A 517 6.84 18.68 -14.58
CA PHE A 517 7.08 19.59 -13.48
C PHE A 517 8.18 20.59 -13.85
N PRO A 518 7.85 21.67 -14.59
CA PRO A 518 8.83 22.61 -15.06
C PRO A 518 9.58 23.23 -13.88
N THR A 519 10.87 22.95 -13.81
CA THR A 519 11.81 23.44 -12.81
C THR A 519 12.96 24.19 -13.50
N ASN A 520 13.76 24.94 -12.76
CA ASN A 520 15.03 25.49 -13.25
C ASN A 520 16.18 24.47 -13.12
N CYS A 521 15.87 23.21 -12.83
CA CYS A 521 16.86 22.16 -12.71
C CYS A 521 17.38 21.79 -14.09
N GLU A 522 18.70 21.70 -14.22
CA GLU A 522 19.32 21.21 -15.44
C GLU A 522 19.20 19.68 -15.50
N MET A 523 18.79 19.16 -16.65
CA MET A 523 18.88 17.73 -16.94
C MET A 523 20.34 17.29 -16.95
N PRO A 524 20.64 16.02 -16.63
CA PRO A 524 21.97 15.46 -16.82
C PRO A 524 22.47 15.72 -18.26
N ALA A 525 23.73 16.14 -18.40
CA ALA A 525 24.29 16.53 -19.70
C ALA A 525 24.36 15.36 -20.70
N GLU A 526 24.48 14.14 -20.19
CA GLU A 526 24.43 12.90 -20.95
C GLU A 526 23.38 11.96 -20.35
N PRO A 527 22.76 11.07 -21.15
CA PRO A 527 21.84 10.07 -20.65
C PRO A 527 22.51 9.18 -19.59
N VAL A 528 21.85 9.03 -18.43
CA VAL A 528 22.39 8.21 -17.34
C VAL A 528 22.32 6.71 -17.69
N PRO A 529 23.31 5.90 -17.30
CA PRO A 529 23.31 4.47 -17.59
C PRO A 529 22.20 3.74 -16.82
N ASN A 530 21.69 2.66 -17.39
CA ASN A 530 20.81 1.74 -16.66
C ASN A 530 21.51 1.20 -15.40
N PRO A 531 21.01 1.51 -14.18
CA PRO A 531 21.70 1.16 -12.94
C PRO A 531 21.96 -0.33 -12.75
N LEU A 532 21.03 -1.20 -13.17
CA LEU A 532 21.14 -2.65 -12.95
C LEU A 532 22.06 -3.31 -13.96
N GLU A 533 22.00 -2.93 -15.24
CA GLU A 533 22.94 -3.42 -16.24
C GLU A 533 24.37 -3.01 -15.91
N TRP A 534 24.55 -1.73 -15.55
CA TRP A 534 25.84 -1.19 -15.17
C TRP A 534 26.42 -1.93 -13.95
N SER A 535 25.60 -2.16 -12.92
CA SER A 535 26.02 -2.89 -11.71
C SER A 535 26.39 -4.35 -12.00
N SER A 536 25.64 -5.03 -12.86
CA SER A 536 25.93 -6.41 -13.28
C SER A 536 27.26 -6.50 -14.04
N LEU A 537 27.49 -5.58 -14.99
CA LEU A 537 28.75 -5.52 -15.75
C LEU A 537 29.94 -5.17 -14.86
N ALA A 538 29.82 -4.16 -13.98
CA ALA A 538 30.85 -3.80 -13.02
C ALA A 538 31.22 -4.96 -12.07
N THR A 539 30.20 -5.71 -11.61
CA THR A 539 30.39 -6.89 -10.77
C THR A 539 31.10 -8.01 -11.55
N LEU A 540 30.71 -8.29 -12.80
CA LEU A 540 31.39 -9.27 -13.65
C LEU A 540 32.84 -8.88 -13.96
N ILE A 541 33.09 -7.61 -14.31
CA ILE A 541 34.44 -7.09 -14.60
C ILE A 541 35.35 -7.24 -13.39
N THR A 542 34.83 -6.97 -12.19
CA THR A 542 35.54 -7.16 -10.92
C THR A 542 36.01 -8.60 -10.73
N TRP A 543 35.20 -9.58 -11.11
CA TRP A 543 35.57 -11.00 -11.09
C TRP A 543 36.53 -11.37 -12.21
N PHE A 544 36.25 -10.94 -13.44
CA PHE A 544 37.04 -11.28 -14.62
C PHE A 544 38.47 -10.78 -14.51
N ALA A 545 38.66 -9.55 -14.03
CA ALA A 545 39.98 -8.95 -13.78
C ALA A 545 40.86 -9.80 -12.85
N ARG A 546 40.24 -10.47 -11.86
CA ARG A 546 40.94 -11.31 -10.89
C ARG A 546 41.28 -12.71 -11.41
N GLN A 547 40.73 -13.13 -12.55
CA GLN A 547 41.09 -14.41 -13.17
C GLN A 547 42.49 -14.37 -13.81
N ALA A 548 42.96 -13.19 -14.23
CA ALA A 548 44.29 -13.00 -14.80
C ALA A 548 44.98 -11.71 -14.29
N PRO A 549 45.39 -11.66 -13.01
CA PRO A 549 46.08 -10.51 -12.39
C PRO A 549 47.21 -9.90 -13.22
N VAL A 550 48.02 -10.75 -13.86
CA VAL A 550 49.20 -10.36 -14.64
C VAL A 550 48.83 -9.60 -15.91
N TYR A 551 47.71 -9.95 -16.54
CA TYR A 551 47.23 -9.23 -17.73
C TYR A 551 46.50 -7.95 -17.36
N PHE A 552 45.90 -7.91 -16.17
CA PHE A 552 45.12 -6.77 -15.71
C PHE A 552 45.96 -5.57 -15.29
N GLN A 553 47.14 -5.76 -14.70
CA GLN A 553 48.01 -4.67 -14.19
C GLN A 553 48.70 -3.90 -15.33
N THR A 554 47.95 -3.13 -16.11
CA THR A 554 48.46 -2.24 -17.16
C THR A 554 47.87 -0.84 -17.03
N PRO A 555 48.57 0.21 -17.50
CA PRO A 555 48.04 1.57 -17.53
C PRO A 555 46.75 1.70 -18.35
N GLU A 556 46.61 0.91 -19.42
CA GLU A 556 45.41 0.90 -20.25
C GLU A 556 44.20 0.37 -19.47
N ASN A 557 44.37 -0.73 -18.73
CA ASN A 557 43.30 -1.30 -17.90
C ASN A 557 43.00 -0.44 -16.68
N GLU A 558 44.01 0.23 -16.09
CA GLU A 558 43.79 1.21 -15.04
C GLU A 558 42.84 2.32 -15.51
N ALA A 559 43.08 2.87 -16.71
CA ALA A 559 42.25 3.91 -17.30
C ALA A 559 40.80 3.45 -17.52
N LEU A 560 40.59 2.20 -17.98
CA LEU A 560 39.25 1.62 -18.15
C LEU A 560 38.48 1.53 -16.83
N ILE A 561 39.14 1.10 -15.74
CA ILE A 561 38.51 0.98 -14.42
C ILE A 561 38.25 2.35 -13.81
N VAL A 562 39.16 3.32 -13.97
CA VAL A 562 38.93 4.70 -13.55
C VAL A 562 37.70 5.27 -14.24
N GLN A 563 37.57 5.07 -15.56
CA GLN A 563 36.40 5.51 -16.32
C GLN A 563 35.10 4.91 -15.78
N MET A 564 35.07 3.60 -15.48
CA MET A 564 33.88 2.98 -14.89
C MET A 564 33.54 3.54 -13.51
N ARG A 565 34.55 3.75 -12.65
CA ARG A 565 34.36 4.34 -11.32
C ARG A 565 33.79 5.74 -11.42
N GLU A 566 34.33 6.57 -12.31
CA GLU A 566 33.84 7.93 -12.58
C GLU A 566 32.40 7.91 -13.08
N GLN A 567 32.05 7.03 -14.02
CA GLN A 567 30.67 6.90 -14.51
C GLN A 567 29.69 6.50 -13.40
N GLY A 568 30.06 5.53 -12.56
CA GLY A 568 29.21 5.12 -11.44
C GLY A 568 29.04 6.23 -10.40
N LEU A 569 30.09 6.99 -10.09
CA LEU A 569 30.00 8.16 -9.22
C LEU A 569 29.14 9.28 -9.83
N GLN A 570 29.25 9.51 -11.15
CA GLN A 570 28.45 10.48 -11.87
C GLN A 570 26.96 10.09 -11.84
N LEU A 571 26.62 8.81 -12.07
CA LEU A 571 25.25 8.30 -11.93
C LEU A 571 24.65 8.66 -10.56
N LEU A 572 25.40 8.46 -9.46
CA LEU A 572 24.93 8.80 -8.12
C LEU A 572 24.72 10.31 -7.94
N GLN A 573 25.67 11.10 -8.42
CA GLN A 573 25.65 12.54 -8.31
C GLN A 573 24.51 13.15 -9.11
N ASP A 574 24.32 12.72 -10.35
CA ASP A 574 23.23 13.17 -11.22
C ASP A 574 21.89 12.91 -10.54
N MET A 575 21.63 11.66 -10.11
CA MET A 575 20.37 11.29 -9.46
C MET A 575 20.11 12.12 -8.19
N ALA A 576 21.11 12.31 -7.34
CA ALA A 576 20.98 13.10 -6.13
C ALA A 576 20.77 14.61 -6.41
N GLN A 577 21.43 15.14 -7.44
CA GLN A 577 21.24 16.53 -7.86
C GLN A 577 19.83 16.77 -8.39
N GLN A 578 19.27 15.82 -9.15
CA GLN A 578 17.89 15.91 -9.63
C GLN A 578 16.90 16.00 -8.46
N VAL A 579 17.03 15.10 -7.47
CA VAL A 579 16.17 15.11 -6.28
C VAL A 579 16.33 16.41 -5.50
N ASN A 580 17.57 16.83 -5.23
CA ASN A 580 17.85 18.00 -4.41
C ASN A 580 17.32 19.29 -5.04
N CYS A 581 17.56 19.47 -6.35
CA CYS A 581 17.09 20.63 -7.06
C CYS A 581 15.55 20.69 -7.08
N ILE A 582 14.89 19.61 -7.50
CA ILE A 582 13.42 19.55 -7.61
C ILE A 582 12.74 19.72 -6.25
N SER A 583 13.31 19.12 -5.20
CA SER A 583 12.78 19.20 -3.84
C SER A 583 12.95 20.58 -3.20
N ALA A 584 13.95 21.36 -3.64
CA ALA A 584 14.23 22.70 -3.14
C ALA A 584 13.38 23.79 -3.81
N GLU A 585 12.68 23.49 -4.90
CA GLU A 585 11.83 24.45 -5.59
C GLU A 585 10.44 24.60 -4.93
N GLY A 586 10.14 25.82 -4.47
CA GLY A 586 8.84 26.20 -3.90
C GLY A 586 8.88 26.51 -2.39
N THR A 587 7.71 26.55 -1.76
CA THR A 587 7.59 26.70 -0.30
C THR A 587 7.42 25.32 0.35
N GLY A 588 8.47 24.82 1.00
CA GLY A 588 8.48 23.48 1.62
C GLY A 588 9.30 22.46 0.81
N ILE A 589 9.32 21.21 1.27
CA ILE A 589 9.96 20.09 0.56
C ILE A 589 8.92 19.49 -0.39
N ASN A 590 9.11 19.69 -1.70
CA ASN A 590 8.22 19.15 -2.72
C ASN A 590 8.99 18.21 -3.65
N ASP A 591 9.36 17.06 -3.10
CA ASP A 591 10.13 16.03 -3.79
C ASP A 591 9.33 15.36 -4.94
N PRO A 592 9.98 14.60 -5.84
CA PRO A 592 9.30 13.97 -6.98
C PRO A 592 8.08 13.12 -6.62
N VAL A 593 8.08 12.48 -5.44
CA VAL A 593 6.98 11.61 -4.99
C VAL A 593 5.80 12.47 -4.54
N MET A 594 6.04 13.51 -3.74
CA MET A 594 4.98 14.43 -3.32
C MET A 594 4.31 15.12 -4.52
N ARG A 595 5.09 15.50 -5.54
CA ARG A 595 4.56 16.05 -6.80
C ARG A 595 3.64 15.08 -7.50
N SER A 596 4.07 13.83 -7.71
CA SER A 596 3.22 12.81 -8.33
C SER A 596 1.99 12.43 -7.51
N LEU A 597 2.03 12.56 -6.17
CA LEU A 597 0.85 12.33 -5.34
C LEU A 597 -0.23 13.40 -5.53
N VAL A 598 0.13 14.60 -5.99
CA VAL A 598 -0.84 15.63 -6.39
C VAL A 598 -1.57 15.20 -7.66
N ASP A 599 -0.85 14.72 -8.67
CA ASP A 599 -1.46 14.24 -9.92
C ASP A 599 -2.27 12.96 -9.71
N TYR A 600 -1.79 12.06 -8.85
CA TYR A 600 -2.57 10.90 -8.40
C TYR A 600 -3.88 11.31 -7.73
N ARG A 601 -3.86 12.35 -6.87
CA ARG A 601 -5.09 12.88 -6.25
C ARG A 601 -6.06 13.40 -7.31
N LEU A 602 -5.56 14.12 -8.32
CA LEU A 602 -6.38 14.64 -9.40
C LEU A 602 -7.02 13.50 -10.21
N ALA A 603 -6.24 12.48 -10.59
CA ALA A 603 -6.75 11.30 -11.29
C ALA A 603 -7.80 10.54 -10.45
N LEU A 604 -7.61 10.46 -9.13
CA LEU A 604 -8.59 9.85 -8.22
C LEU A 604 -9.90 10.64 -8.19
N GLN A 605 -9.83 11.98 -8.12
CA GLN A 605 -11.00 12.84 -8.15
C GLN A 605 -11.76 12.74 -9.48
N GLN A 606 -11.05 12.67 -10.60
CA GLN A 606 -11.64 12.46 -11.93
C GLN A 606 -12.33 11.10 -12.02
N LEU A 607 -11.69 10.03 -11.55
CA LEU A 607 -12.31 8.70 -11.49
C LEU A 607 -13.60 8.72 -10.67
N VAL A 608 -13.60 9.36 -9.51
CA VAL A 608 -14.79 9.47 -8.65
C VAL A 608 -15.91 10.26 -9.34
N ALA A 609 -15.58 11.34 -10.04
CA ALA A 609 -16.56 12.09 -10.83
C ALA A 609 -17.18 11.20 -11.94
N GLY A 610 -16.35 10.45 -12.67
CA GLY A 610 -16.82 9.51 -13.71
C GLY A 610 -17.65 8.35 -13.15
N ILE A 611 -17.35 7.88 -11.93
CA ILE A 611 -18.20 6.90 -11.22
C ILE A 611 -19.59 7.50 -10.97
N SER A 612 -19.65 8.71 -10.41
CA SER A 612 -20.93 9.37 -10.11
C SER A 612 -21.75 9.63 -11.38
N GLU A 613 -21.11 10.03 -12.47
CA GLU A 613 -21.77 10.19 -13.77
C GLU A 613 -22.33 8.86 -14.31
N THR A 614 -21.57 7.77 -14.18
CA THR A 614 -22.04 6.43 -14.59
C THR A 614 -23.23 5.96 -13.74
N GLU A 615 -23.22 6.21 -12.43
CA GLU A 615 -24.36 5.94 -11.55
C GLU A 615 -25.60 6.76 -11.96
N LEU A 616 -25.43 8.05 -12.29
CA LEU A 616 -26.50 8.90 -12.78
C LEU A 616 -27.09 8.39 -14.11
N ASN A 617 -26.23 8.06 -15.08
CA ASN A 617 -26.65 7.53 -16.37
C ASN A 617 -27.43 6.22 -16.23
N PHE A 618 -26.99 5.31 -15.35
CA PHE A 618 -27.73 4.09 -15.03
C PHE A 618 -29.12 4.40 -14.46
N ARG A 619 -29.23 5.37 -13.55
CA ARG A 619 -30.50 5.78 -12.96
C ARG A 619 -31.43 6.43 -13.97
N GLU A 620 -30.93 7.26 -14.88
CA GLU A 620 -31.72 7.85 -15.96
C GLU A 620 -32.30 6.77 -16.91
N GLU A 621 -31.53 5.73 -17.20
CA GLU A 621 -31.98 4.62 -18.05
C GLU A 621 -33.03 3.74 -17.35
N MET A 622 -32.81 3.44 -16.06
CA MET A 622 -33.57 2.43 -15.32
C MET A 622 -34.77 2.98 -14.53
N LEU A 623 -34.78 4.26 -14.16
CA LEU A 623 -35.82 4.88 -13.34
C LEU A 623 -36.74 5.80 -14.16
N LYS A 624 -37.91 6.16 -13.63
CA LYS A 624 -38.75 7.20 -14.25
C LYS A 624 -38.10 8.59 -14.10
N PRO A 625 -38.30 9.53 -15.06
CA PRO A 625 -37.79 10.90 -14.95
C PRO A 625 -38.24 11.58 -13.65
N GLY A 626 -37.32 12.27 -12.97
CA GLY A 626 -37.62 12.94 -11.69
C GLY A 626 -37.67 12.01 -10.48
N ALA A 627 -37.26 10.74 -10.60
CA ALA A 627 -37.13 9.82 -9.47
C ALA A 627 -36.12 10.35 -8.43
N ASP A 628 -36.48 10.26 -7.15
CA ASP A 628 -35.67 10.70 -6.00
C ASP A 628 -35.35 9.57 -5.03
N ILE A 629 -35.45 8.32 -5.50
CA ILE A 629 -35.26 7.12 -4.69
C ILE A 629 -33.79 6.83 -4.37
N VAL A 630 -33.56 6.30 -3.18
CA VAL A 630 -32.28 5.75 -2.75
C VAL A 630 -32.30 4.24 -2.93
N LEU A 631 -31.51 3.72 -3.88
CA LEU A 631 -31.53 2.30 -4.27
C LEU A 631 -31.08 1.33 -3.16
N HIS A 632 -30.13 1.74 -2.32
CA HIS A 632 -29.71 0.95 -1.15
C HIS A 632 -30.64 1.13 0.07
N GLY A 633 -31.69 1.95 -0.07
CA GLY A 633 -32.73 2.16 0.94
C GLY A 633 -33.78 1.03 0.92
N ASN A 634 -34.85 1.22 1.70
CA ASN A 634 -35.97 0.28 1.75
C ASN A 634 -37.28 0.94 1.26
N ALA A 635 -38.33 0.15 1.18
CA ALA A 635 -39.68 0.52 0.74
C ALA A 635 -40.38 1.58 1.62
N SER A 636 -39.82 1.92 2.80
CA SER A 636 -40.37 2.91 3.73
C SER A 636 -39.76 4.31 3.56
N GLN A 637 -38.88 4.50 2.57
CA GLN A 637 -38.36 5.82 2.23
C GLN A 637 -39.48 6.78 1.82
N LYS A 638 -39.25 8.08 1.99
CA LYS A 638 -40.19 9.12 1.58
C LYS A 638 -39.81 9.64 0.21
N THR A 639 -40.80 10.03 -0.59
CA THR A 639 -40.58 10.51 -1.96
C THR A 639 -41.43 11.73 -2.30
N ALA A 640 -40.80 12.73 -2.93
CA ALA A 640 -41.49 13.89 -3.49
C ALA A 640 -41.97 13.64 -4.93
N TYR A 641 -41.65 12.48 -5.50
CA TYR A 641 -41.99 12.13 -6.88
C TYR A 641 -43.48 12.15 -7.15
N ARG A 642 -43.88 12.83 -8.22
CA ARG A 642 -45.23 12.81 -8.77
C ARG A 642 -45.06 12.70 -10.27
N GLY A 643 -45.56 11.63 -10.87
CA GLY A 643 -45.50 11.42 -12.32
C GLY A 643 -45.99 12.66 -13.09
N GLU A 644 -45.30 13.01 -14.16
CA GLU A 644 -45.72 14.08 -15.05
C GLU A 644 -46.71 13.53 -16.09
N GLU A 645 -47.70 14.34 -16.48
CA GLU A 645 -48.67 14.02 -17.54
C GLU A 645 -49.58 12.79 -17.29
N THR A 646 -49.90 12.46 -16.03
CA THR A 646 -50.88 11.40 -15.76
C THR A 646 -52.28 11.82 -16.22
N ILE A 647 -52.85 11.05 -17.14
CA ILE A 647 -54.21 11.23 -17.68
C ILE A 647 -55.16 10.27 -16.99
N ILE A 648 -56.28 10.79 -16.52
CA ILE A 648 -57.35 10.02 -15.87
C ILE A 648 -58.38 9.64 -16.93
N GLY A 649 -58.42 8.35 -17.26
CA GLY A 649 -59.40 7.74 -18.17
C GLY A 649 -60.41 6.83 -17.45
N PRO A 650 -61.28 6.14 -18.21
CA PRO A 650 -62.19 5.15 -17.64
C PRO A 650 -61.43 3.92 -17.13
N CYS A 651 -61.81 3.38 -15.96
CA CYS A 651 -61.17 2.17 -15.41
C CYS A 651 -61.36 0.96 -16.32
N ASP A 652 -62.54 0.87 -16.94
CA ASP A 652 -62.91 -0.11 -17.95
C ASP A 652 -63.51 0.63 -19.17
N PRO A 653 -62.87 0.57 -20.35
CA PRO A 653 -63.33 1.27 -21.55
C PRO A 653 -64.62 0.68 -22.16
N ASP A 654 -65.15 -0.43 -21.64
CA ASP A 654 -66.43 -0.99 -22.10
C ASP A 654 -67.60 -0.66 -21.17
N LEU A 655 -67.34 -0.02 -20.01
CA LEU A 655 -68.30 0.13 -18.90
C LEU A 655 -68.38 1.58 -18.36
N TYR A 656 -68.77 2.54 -19.21
CA TYR A 656 -68.99 3.93 -18.80
C TYR A 656 -70.29 4.56 -19.33
N CYS A 657 -70.88 5.45 -18.53
CA CYS A 657 -72.07 6.18 -18.94
C CYS A 657 -71.73 7.42 -19.77
N GLU A 658 -71.57 7.26 -21.08
CA GLU A 658 -71.24 8.34 -22.05
C GLU A 658 -69.88 9.02 -21.86
N MET A 659 -69.29 8.93 -20.67
CA MET A 659 -68.05 9.61 -20.31
C MET A 659 -66.82 8.99 -20.99
N THR A 660 -66.39 9.59 -22.10
CA THR A 660 -65.22 9.21 -22.91
C THR A 660 -64.05 10.20 -22.81
N GLY A 661 -64.09 11.15 -21.87
CA GLY A 661 -63.11 12.23 -21.78
C GLY A 661 -61.86 11.85 -20.99
N GLU A 662 -60.71 12.32 -21.43
CA GLU A 662 -59.46 12.30 -20.68
C GLU A 662 -59.41 13.50 -19.72
N LEU A 663 -59.14 13.26 -18.44
CA LEU A 663 -59.03 14.32 -17.43
C LEU A 663 -57.58 14.45 -16.95
N GLU A 664 -57.10 15.68 -16.75
CA GLU A 664 -55.74 15.89 -16.23
C GLU A 664 -55.67 15.59 -14.72
N ALA A 665 -54.70 14.76 -14.30
CA ALA A 665 -54.40 14.57 -12.89
C ALA A 665 -53.56 15.74 -12.34
N THR A 666 -53.80 16.12 -11.08
CA THR A 666 -52.95 17.07 -10.36
C THR A 666 -51.89 16.34 -9.54
N ARG A 667 -50.76 17.03 -9.27
CA ARG A 667 -49.74 16.52 -8.34
C ARG A 667 -50.29 16.21 -6.94
N ALA A 668 -51.35 16.92 -6.53
CA ALA A 668 -52.03 16.67 -5.25
C ALA A 668 -52.82 15.35 -5.26
N LEU A 669 -53.49 15.02 -6.37
CA LEU A 669 -54.20 13.74 -6.53
C LEU A 669 -53.23 12.56 -6.52
N LEU A 670 -52.09 12.68 -7.20
CA LEU A 670 -51.02 11.70 -7.13
C LEU A 670 -50.42 11.58 -5.71
N GLY A 671 -50.51 12.63 -4.90
CA GLY A 671 -50.10 12.62 -3.49
C GLY A 671 -51.00 11.81 -2.55
N LEU A 672 -52.14 11.28 -3.03
CA LEU A 672 -53.00 10.38 -2.27
C LEU A 672 -52.45 8.94 -2.23
N PHE A 673 -51.53 8.59 -3.13
CA PHE A 673 -50.83 7.30 -3.07
C PHE A 673 -49.85 7.26 -1.89
N PRO A 674 -49.82 6.17 -1.11
CA PRO A 674 -48.75 5.95 -0.14
C PRO A 674 -47.37 5.90 -0.81
N ASP A 675 -46.33 6.37 -0.11
CA ASP A 675 -44.96 6.46 -0.64
C ASP A 675 -44.47 5.12 -1.24
N THR A 676 -44.82 3.98 -0.64
CA THR A 676 -44.46 2.64 -1.14
C THR A 676 -44.90 2.41 -2.60
N TYR A 677 -46.10 2.85 -2.99
CA TYR A 677 -46.60 2.70 -4.36
C TYR A 677 -45.91 3.68 -5.31
N LEU A 678 -45.62 4.90 -4.85
CA LEU A 678 -44.89 5.90 -5.65
C LEU A 678 -43.44 5.48 -5.90
N ILE A 679 -42.79 4.79 -4.95
CA ILE A 679 -41.44 4.23 -5.14
C ILE A 679 -41.48 3.05 -6.12
N ALA A 680 -42.51 2.21 -6.04
CA ALA A 680 -42.71 1.13 -7.00
C ALA A 680 -42.87 1.66 -8.44
N ASP A 681 -43.59 2.78 -8.62
CA ASP A 681 -43.71 3.46 -9.90
C ASP A 681 -42.36 4.05 -10.40
N GLN A 682 -41.65 4.76 -9.53
CA GLN A 682 -40.33 5.35 -9.85
C GLN A 682 -39.29 4.33 -10.29
N SER A 683 -39.29 3.17 -9.61
CA SER A 683 -38.38 2.05 -9.87
C SER A 683 -38.81 1.17 -11.05
N ARG A 684 -39.89 1.54 -11.75
CA ARG A 684 -40.51 0.78 -12.84
C ARG A 684 -40.88 -0.67 -12.45
N MET A 685 -41.13 -0.93 -11.16
CA MET A 685 -41.65 -2.22 -10.68
C MET A 685 -43.10 -2.42 -11.11
N GLY A 686 -43.86 -1.32 -11.12
CA GLY A 686 -45.23 -1.24 -11.58
C GLY A 686 -45.57 0.18 -11.99
N GLU A 687 -46.85 0.46 -12.16
CA GLU A 687 -47.34 1.78 -12.56
C GLU A 687 -48.52 2.21 -11.70
N VAL A 688 -48.49 3.45 -11.20
CA VAL A 688 -49.66 4.06 -10.56
C VAL A 688 -50.52 4.74 -11.60
N ASP A 689 -51.83 4.55 -11.50
CA ASP A 689 -52.81 5.12 -12.40
C ASP A 689 -54.05 5.56 -11.62
N ILE A 690 -54.73 6.60 -12.10
CA ILE A 690 -55.99 7.07 -11.54
C ILE A 690 -57.03 6.98 -12.65
N CYS A 691 -58.13 6.30 -12.39
CA CYS A 691 -59.20 6.13 -13.35
C CYS A 691 -60.57 6.46 -12.73
N TYR A 692 -61.58 6.70 -13.57
CA TYR A 692 -62.96 6.89 -13.13
C TYR A 692 -63.85 5.69 -13.49
N GLU A 693 -64.79 5.37 -12.61
CA GLU A 693 -65.83 4.35 -12.86
C GLU A 693 -67.19 4.76 -12.27
N ASN A 694 -68.22 3.94 -12.51
CA ASN A 694 -69.57 4.13 -11.95
C ASN A 694 -70.19 5.52 -12.23
N VAL A 695 -69.85 6.15 -13.36
CA VAL A 695 -70.45 7.42 -13.79
C VAL A 695 -71.96 7.23 -13.96
N ARG A 696 -72.77 7.93 -13.16
CA ARG A 696 -74.22 7.73 -13.11
C ARG A 696 -74.97 8.94 -12.57
N TRP A 697 -76.27 8.99 -12.84
CA TRP A 697 -77.17 9.96 -12.23
C TRP A 697 -77.74 9.42 -10.91
N VAL A 698 -77.63 10.20 -9.83
CA VAL A 698 -78.14 9.90 -8.48
C VAL A 698 -79.09 10.99 -8.01
N GLU A 699 -79.78 10.76 -6.88
CA GLU A 699 -80.82 11.68 -6.36
C GLU A 699 -81.84 12.07 -7.44
N ARG A 700 -82.21 11.09 -8.28
CA ARG A 700 -82.98 11.29 -9.50
C ARG A 700 -84.45 11.59 -9.19
N ARG A 701 -85.02 12.54 -9.94
CA ARG A 701 -86.46 12.84 -9.92
C ARG A 701 -86.97 13.10 -11.33
N ALA A 702 -88.20 12.68 -11.58
CA ALA A 702 -88.88 12.88 -12.86
C ALA A 702 -90.02 13.89 -12.68
N GLU A 703 -90.07 14.89 -13.55
CA GLU A 703 -91.16 15.86 -13.60
C GLU A 703 -91.89 15.75 -14.95
N PRO A 704 -93.23 15.59 -14.96
CA PRO A 704 -93.99 15.65 -16.19
C PRO A 704 -93.76 16.99 -16.91
N VAL A 705 -93.54 16.96 -18.23
CA VAL A 705 -93.25 18.18 -19.00
C VAL A 705 -94.42 19.16 -18.98
N ARG A 706 -95.64 18.65 -18.82
CA ARG A 706 -96.84 19.43 -18.52
C ARG A 706 -97.74 18.66 -17.56
N ALA A 707 -98.52 19.38 -16.76
CA ALA A 707 -99.46 18.78 -15.82
C ALA A 707 -100.57 17.94 -16.52
N ASP A 708 -100.80 18.14 -17.82
CA ASP A 708 -101.81 17.47 -18.64
C ASP A 708 -101.28 16.33 -19.53
N ASP A 709 -99.96 16.08 -19.57
CA ASP A 709 -99.35 14.96 -20.33
C ASP A 709 -98.45 14.07 -19.44
N PRO A 710 -98.98 12.93 -18.94
CA PRO A 710 -98.24 12.04 -18.06
C PRO A 710 -97.26 11.09 -18.78
N HIS A 711 -97.12 11.19 -20.11
CA HIS A 711 -96.36 10.20 -20.89
C HIS A 711 -94.90 10.59 -21.17
N VAL A 712 -94.53 11.86 -20.96
CA VAL A 712 -93.16 12.39 -21.14
C VAL A 712 -92.72 13.16 -19.91
N ALA A 713 -91.47 12.98 -19.51
CA ALA A 713 -90.90 13.63 -18.33
C ALA A 713 -89.53 14.24 -18.63
N ASN A 714 -89.25 15.33 -17.92
CA ASN A 714 -87.91 15.86 -17.72
C ASN A 714 -87.33 15.17 -16.49
N TYR A 715 -86.15 14.59 -16.65
CA TYR A 715 -85.42 13.91 -15.58
C TYR A 715 -84.30 14.81 -15.07
N TYR A 716 -84.32 15.03 -13.77
CA TYR A 716 -83.32 15.81 -13.04
C TYR A 716 -82.57 14.91 -12.07
N GLY A 717 -81.29 15.18 -11.85
CA GLY A 717 -80.48 14.42 -10.91
C GLY A 717 -79.10 15.05 -10.73
N LYS A 718 -78.36 14.54 -9.76
CA LYS A 718 -76.97 14.90 -9.53
C LYS A 718 -76.06 13.89 -10.21
N LEU A 719 -74.93 14.38 -10.71
CA LEU A 719 -73.92 13.52 -11.32
C LEU A 719 -73.08 12.89 -10.21
N SER A 720 -72.86 11.59 -10.26
CA SER A 720 -71.95 10.88 -9.38
C SER A 720 -71.00 10.00 -10.17
N PHE A 721 -69.75 9.94 -9.73
CA PHE A 721 -68.74 9.04 -10.26
C PHE A 721 -67.73 8.68 -9.18
N ASP A 722 -67.08 7.53 -9.34
CA ASP A 722 -65.98 7.11 -8.47
C ASP A 722 -64.65 7.46 -9.13
N LEU A 723 -63.74 8.04 -8.36
CA LEU A 723 -62.34 8.20 -8.74
C LEU A 723 -61.52 7.16 -7.97
N ILE A 724 -60.76 6.33 -8.67
CA ILE A 724 -60.02 5.20 -8.08
C ILE A 724 -58.55 5.31 -8.46
N GLY A 725 -57.69 5.33 -7.44
CA GLY A 725 -56.26 5.11 -7.60
C GLY A 725 -55.95 3.62 -7.62
N ARG A 726 -55.33 3.15 -8.70
CA ARG A 726 -54.93 1.77 -8.91
C ARG A 726 -53.41 1.67 -9.11
N TYR A 727 -52.87 0.54 -8.69
CA TYR A 727 -51.48 0.15 -8.96
C TYR A 727 -51.48 -1.06 -9.88
N GLN A 728 -50.77 -0.98 -10.99
CA GLN A 728 -50.64 -2.03 -11.99
C GLN A 728 -49.27 -2.70 -11.86
N GLU A 729 -49.28 -4.02 -11.75
CA GLU A 729 -48.06 -4.82 -11.75
C GLU A 729 -48.35 -6.16 -12.46
N ASN A 730 -47.52 -6.54 -13.43
CA ASN A 730 -47.69 -7.79 -14.21
C ASN A 730 -49.12 -7.99 -14.75
N GLU A 731 -49.73 -6.93 -15.29
CA GLU A 731 -51.11 -6.90 -15.82
C GLU A 731 -52.22 -7.08 -14.77
N GLN A 732 -51.90 -7.10 -13.47
CA GLN A 732 -52.87 -7.12 -12.39
C GLN A 732 -53.05 -5.72 -11.79
N PHE A 733 -54.30 -5.32 -11.54
CA PHE A 733 -54.63 -4.05 -10.90
C PHE A 733 -55.02 -4.25 -9.44
N THR A 734 -54.37 -3.51 -8.55
CA THR A 734 -54.73 -3.42 -7.13
C THR A 734 -55.32 -2.03 -6.87
N ARG A 735 -56.49 -1.96 -6.23
CA ARG A 735 -57.10 -0.68 -5.82
C ARG A 735 -56.42 -0.19 -4.55
N VAL A 736 -55.91 1.05 -4.56
CA VAL A 736 -55.12 1.62 -3.45
C VAL A 736 -55.96 2.60 -2.65
N PHE A 737 -56.61 3.54 -3.33
CA PHE A 737 -57.56 4.46 -2.72
C PHE A 737 -58.71 4.70 -3.70
N GLY A 738 -59.81 5.23 -3.20
CA GLY A 738 -60.88 5.70 -4.08
C GLY A 738 -61.83 6.61 -3.35
N ALA A 739 -62.62 7.34 -4.09
CA ALA A 739 -63.66 8.17 -3.51
C ALA A 739 -64.83 8.35 -4.47
N ASN A 740 -66.04 8.36 -3.91
CA ASN A 740 -67.24 8.74 -4.63
C ASN A 740 -67.43 10.26 -4.57
N PHE A 741 -67.71 10.86 -5.72
CA PHE A 741 -68.10 12.25 -5.84
C PHE A 741 -69.58 12.34 -6.18
N ILE A 742 -70.27 13.35 -5.62
CA ILE A 742 -71.64 13.72 -5.99
C ILE A 742 -71.68 15.23 -6.25
N SER A 743 -72.14 15.63 -7.44
CA SER A 743 -72.22 17.04 -7.82
C SER A 743 -73.16 17.82 -6.87
N PRO A 744 -72.80 19.05 -6.48
CA PRO A 744 -73.65 19.85 -5.60
C PRO A 744 -74.93 20.30 -6.32
N ASP A 745 -74.82 20.58 -7.62
CA ASP A 745 -75.89 21.04 -8.47
C ASP A 745 -76.69 19.88 -9.07
N GLU A 746 -77.99 20.10 -9.22
CA GLU A 746 -78.91 19.21 -9.93
C GLU A 746 -79.02 19.63 -11.40
N TYR A 747 -78.88 18.67 -12.32
CA TYR A 747 -78.91 18.92 -13.76
C TYR A 747 -80.13 18.27 -14.40
N HIS A 748 -80.71 18.95 -15.41
CA HIS A 748 -81.66 18.34 -16.32
C HIS A 748 -80.90 17.47 -17.32
N TYR A 749 -80.86 16.16 -17.10
CA TYR A 749 -79.99 15.27 -17.88
C TYR A 749 -80.70 14.58 -19.03
N LEU A 750 -81.99 14.25 -18.89
CA LEU A 750 -82.72 13.48 -19.89
C LEU A 750 -84.15 14.00 -20.06
N PHE A 751 -84.57 14.13 -21.31
CA PHE A 751 -85.99 14.20 -21.65
C PHE A 751 -86.37 12.86 -22.29
N ALA A 752 -87.32 12.12 -21.70
CA ALA A 752 -87.67 10.78 -22.16
C ALA A 752 -89.12 10.37 -21.79
N ALA A 753 -89.50 9.12 -22.09
CA ALA A 753 -90.79 8.58 -21.69
C ALA A 753 -90.89 8.52 -20.17
N ALA A 754 -92.06 8.84 -19.62
CA ALA A 754 -92.34 8.76 -18.19
C ALA A 754 -92.69 7.32 -17.77
N THR A 755 -91.75 6.39 -17.94
CA THR A 755 -91.92 4.99 -17.52
C THR A 755 -91.03 4.65 -16.33
N PRO A 756 -91.42 3.65 -15.52
CA PRO A 756 -90.58 3.17 -14.42
C PRO A 756 -89.19 2.72 -14.88
N GLU A 757 -89.06 2.10 -16.07
CA GLU A 757 -87.77 1.62 -16.57
C GLU A 757 -86.78 2.77 -16.81
N VAL A 758 -87.26 3.89 -17.37
CA VAL A 758 -86.42 5.08 -17.62
C VAL A 758 -86.08 5.80 -16.31
N ALA A 759 -87.00 5.80 -15.34
CA ALA A 759 -86.77 6.42 -14.03
C ALA A 759 -85.77 5.65 -13.16
N GLU A 760 -85.72 4.32 -13.30
CA GLU A 760 -84.80 3.45 -12.55
C GLU A 760 -83.41 3.34 -13.20
N ASP A 761 -83.28 3.65 -14.49
CA ASP A 761 -82.02 3.61 -15.23
C ASP A 761 -81.06 4.75 -14.86
N SER A 762 -79.93 4.40 -14.23
CA SER A 762 -78.93 5.35 -13.77
C SER A 762 -77.98 5.80 -14.87
N CYS A 763 -78.00 5.12 -16.01
CA CYS A 763 -77.28 5.49 -17.23
C CYS A 763 -78.19 5.37 -18.48
N PRO A 764 -79.05 6.37 -18.73
CA PRO A 764 -80.12 6.24 -19.70
C PRO A 764 -79.69 6.46 -21.16
N MET A 765 -78.44 6.14 -21.51
CA MET A 765 -77.88 6.42 -22.83
C MET A 765 -78.57 5.61 -23.93
N GLU A 766 -79.03 4.41 -23.62
CA GLU A 766 -79.78 3.55 -24.54
C GLU A 766 -81.14 4.15 -24.95
N TRP A 767 -81.71 5.02 -24.10
CA TRP A 767 -82.97 5.69 -24.39
C TRP A 767 -82.81 6.88 -25.34
N VAL A 768 -81.62 7.47 -25.43
CA VAL A 768 -81.39 8.67 -26.26
C VAL A 768 -81.62 8.34 -27.74
N GLY A 769 -82.46 9.12 -28.42
CA GLY A 769 -82.87 8.86 -29.81
C GLY A 769 -84.03 7.88 -29.95
N SER A 770 -84.49 7.24 -28.87
CA SER A 770 -85.68 6.39 -28.89
C SER A 770 -86.95 7.21 -29.16
N ARG A 771 -87.89 6.60 -29.88
CA ARG A 771 -89.14 7.23 -30.27
C ARG A 771 -90.19 7.02 -29.18
N ILE A 772 -90.71 8.11 -28.64
CA ILE A 772 -91.79 8.11 -27.65
C ILE A 772 -93.08 8.46 -28.38
N VAL A 773 -94.06 7.56 -28.37
CA VAL A 773 -95.35 7.78 -29.04
C VAL A 773 -96.42 7.94 -27.98
N THR A 774 -96.86 9.18 -27.76
CA THR A 774 -97.93 9.49 -26.79
C THR A 774 -99.27 9.67 -27.52
N ARG A 775 -100.37 9.30 -26.86
CA ARG A 775 -101.73 9.53 -27.37
C ARG A 775 -102.28 10.77 -26.69
N LEU A 776 -102.84 11.71 -27.47
CA LEU A 776 -103.53 12.89 -26.93
C LEU A 776 -104.79 12.45 -26.14
N ASN A 777 -104.98 12.99 -24.93
CA ASN A 777 -106.12 12.68 -24.07
C ASN A 777 -107.46 12.88 -24.80
N SER A 778 -108.35 11.89 -24.75
CA SER A 778 -109.55 11.78 -25.60
C SER A 778 -110.75 12.66 -25.23
N ASP A 779 -110.56 13.71 -24.42
CA ASP A 779 -111.67 14.51 -23.86
C ASP A 779 -111.86 15.90 -24.48
N SER A 780 -111.20 16.20 -25.60
CA SER A 780 -111.43 17.42 -26.37
C SER A 780 -112.31 17.17 -27.61
N ARG A 781 -113.36 17.98 -27.79
CA ARG A 781 -114.37 17.87 -28.89
C ARG A 781 -113.86 18.27 -30.28
N ILE A 782 -112.54 18.42 -30.48
CA ILE A 782 -111.94 18.79 -31.77
C ILE A 782 -110.80 17.82 -32.08
N ARG A 783 -111.04 16.89 -33.02
CA ARG A 783 -110.00 16.02 -33.59
C ARG A 783 -109.19 16.80 -34.63
N VAL A 784 -107.95 17.12 -34.30
CA VAL A 784 -106.95 17.51 -35.30
C VAL A 784 -105.99 16.33 -35.45
N VAL A 785 -106.11 15.64 -36.59
CA VAL A 785 -105.14 14.60 -36.98
C VAL A 785 -103.79 15.29 -37.24
N PRO A 786 -102.67 14.81 -36.66
CA PRO A 786 -102.48 13.52 -35.99
C PRO A 786 -102.84 13.49 -34.48
N ASP A 787 -103.60 12.48 -34.04
CA ASP A 787 -103.96 12.17 -32.63
C ASP A 787 -102.77 11.59 -31.81
N ARG A 788 -101.53 11.76 -32.28
CA ARG A 788 -100.31 11.22 -31.65
C ARG A 788 -99.20 12.26 -31.69
N LEU A 789 -98.63 12.57 -30.52
CA LEU A 789 -97.38 13.31 -30.43
C LEU A 789 -96.23 12.31 -30.43
N THR A 790 -95.30 12.50 -31.36
CA THR A 790 -94.05 11.75 -31.37
C THR A 790 -92.98 12.64 -30.79
N TYR A 791 -92.44 12.24 -29.65
CA TYR A 791 -91.24 12.84 -29.08
C TYR A 791 -90.04 11.93 -29.38
N MET A 792 -88.84 12.51 -29.38
CA MET A 792 -87.61 11.74 -29.32
C MET A 792 -86.99 11.99 -27.96
N ALA A 793 -86.58 10.92 -27.30
CA ALA A 793 -85.78 11.04 -26.10
C ALA A 793 -84.46 11.73 -26.45
N SER A 794 -84.05 12.70 -25.64
CA SER A 794 -82.86 13.49 -25.88
C SER A 794 -82.08 13.69 -24.59
N ALA A 795 -80.77 13.42 -24.63
CA ALA A 795 -79.86 13.89 -23.60
C ALA A 795 -79.84 15.42 -23.63
N ARG A 796 -80.10 16.03 -22.48
CA ARG A 796 -80.08 17.49 -22.30
C ARG A 796 -78.75 17.97 -21.77
N THR A 797 -78.14 17.15 -20.92
CA THR A 797 -76.83 17.40 -20.33
C THR A 797 -76.07 16.09 -20.34
N ARG A 798 -74.84 16.10 -20.85
CA ARG A 798 -73.98 14.92 -20.89
C ARG A 798 -73.03 14.89 -19.69
N PRO A 799 -72.78 13.72 -19.05
CA PRO A 799 -71.79 13.60 -17.99
C PRO A 799 -70.42 14.15 -18.38
N SER A 800 -69.94 13.87 -19.60
CA SER A 800 -68.66 14.36 -20.10
C SER A 800 -68.57 15.88 -20.20
N GLU A 801 -69.63 16.53 -20.69
CA GLU A 801 -69.71 18.00 -20.76
C GLU A 801 -69.65 18.63 -19.36
N VAL A 802 -70.35 18.04 -18.39
CA VAL A 802 -70.40 18.55 -17.02
C VAL A 802 -69.07 18.39 -16.30
N ILE A 803 -68.45 17.20 -16.39
CA ILE A 803 -67.15 16.94 -15.75
C ILE A 803 -66.09 17.83 -16.39
N ASN A 804 -65.96 17.84 -17.72
CA ASN A 804 -64.95 18.65 -18.39
C ASN A 804 -65.11 20.16 -18.14
N ALA A 805 -66.36 20.66 -18.00
CA ALA A 805 -66.60 22.07 -17.70
C ALA A 805 -66.22 22.47 -16.25
N ASN A 806 -66.18 21.50 -15.33
CA ASN A 806 -65.95 21.74 -13.91
C ASN A 806 -64.66 21.12 -13.35
N TRP A 807 -63.93 20.33 -14.14
CA TRP A 807 -62.77 19.56 -13.67
C TRP A 807 -61.56 20.45 -13.36
N ASP A 808 -61.01 21.11 -14.38
CA ASP A 808 -59.86 22.01 -14.31
C ASP A 808 -60.26 23.50 -14.37
N LYS A 809 -61.52 23.76 -14.70
CA LYS A 809 -62.13 25.07 -14.88
C LYS A 809 -63.44 25.12 -14.10
N GLY A 810 -64.03 26.31 -13.95
CA GLY A 810 -65.31 26.45 -13.27
C GLY A 810 -65.21 26.20 -11.76
N ALA A 811 -65.78 25.10 -11.28
CA ALA A 811 -65.79 24.72 -9.87
C ALA A 811 -64.51 23.98 -9.40
N GLU A 812 -63.63 23.59 -10.32
CA GLU A 812 -62.35 22.92 -10.07
C GLU A 812 -62.49 21.63 -9.22
N TRP A 813 -63.38 20.73 -9.63
CA TRP A 813 -63.71 19.49 -8.93
C TRP A 813 -62.50 18.61 -8.62
N ARG A 814 -61.42 18.70 -9.39
CA ARG A 814 -60.15 17.98 -9.11
C ARG A 814 -59.59 18.27 -7.71
N ASP A 815 -59.77 19.48 -7.18
CA ASP A 815 -59.25 19.88 -5.87
C ASP A 815 -60.16 19.46 -4.71
N TRP A 816 -61.40 19.06 -5.02
CA TRP A 816 -62.39 18.67 -4.03
C TRP A 816 -62.09 17.29 -3.45
N PHE A 817 -61.46 16.43 -4.24
CA PHE A 817 -60.91 15.15 -3.80
C PHE A 817 -59.77 15.29 -2.78
N ILE A 818 -59.09 16.44 -2.75
CA ILE A 818 -58.05 16.74 -1.76
C ILE A 818 -58.63 17.38 -0.50
N THR A 819 -59.61 18.27 -0.67
CA THR A 819 -60.23 19.03 0.43
C THR A 819 -61.39 18.30 1.12
N GLY A 820 -61.92 17.23 0.51
CA GLY A 820 -63.04 16.43 1.03
C GLY A 820 -64.42 17.05 0.79
N LEU A 821 -64.54 18.07 -0.06
CA LEU A 821 -65.80 18.76 -0.35
C LEU A 821 -66.68 17.92 -1.29
N GLY A 822 -67.80 17.39 -0.79
CA GLY A 822 -68.73 16.60 -1.63
C GLY A 822 -68.18 15.24 -2.07
N VAL A 823 -67.15 14.75 -1.39
CA VAL A 823 -66.43 13.51 -1.68
C VAL A 823 -66.51 12.57 -0.48
N THR A 824 -66.86 11.30 -0.71
CA THR A 824 -66.84 10.25 0.32
C THR A 824 -65.79 9.19 -0.03
N PRO A 825 -64.74 9.00 0.80
CA PRO A 825 -63.65 8.05 0.51
C PRO A 825 -64.08 6.59 0.68
N TYR A 826 -63.42 5.70 -0.07
CA TYR A 826 -63.47 4.26 0.08
C TYR A 826 -62.23 3.76 0.84
N GLU A 827 -62.42 2.79 1.74
CA GLU A 827 -61.32 2.04 2.35
C GLU A 827 -61.07 0.76 1.55
N PHE A 828 -59.82 0.57 1.10
CA PHE A 828 -59.35 -0.67 0.48
C PHE A 828 -58.32 -1.33 1.41
N GLU A 829 -58.26 -2.67 1.38
CA GLU A 829 -57.23 -3.41 2.11
C GLU A 829 -55.86 -3.18 1.45
N PRO A 830 -54.82 -2.78 2.21
CA PRO A 830 -53.49 -2.55 1.66
C PRO A 830 -52.82 -3.88 1.26
N ASP A 831 -52.01 -3.87 0.19
CA ASP A 831 -51.16 -5.02 -0.14
C ASP A 831 -49.99 -5.11 0.86
N GLU A 832 -50.16 -5.95 1.89
CA GLU A 832 -49.13 -6.17 2.92
C GLU A 832 -47.83 -6.80 2.37
N THR A 833 -47.85 -7.36 1.15
CA THR A 833 -46.67 -8.00 0.54
C THR A 833 -45.84 -7.04 -0.32
N LEU A 834 -46.41 -5.92 -0.75
CA LEU A 834 -45.74 -4.94 -1.61
C LEU A 834 -44.40 -4.45 -1.03
N PRO A 835 -44.26 -4.10 0.26
CA PRO A 835 -42.99 -3.62 0.79
C PRO A 835 -41.85 -4.63 0.65
N GLU A 836 -42.13 -5.92 0.85
CA GLU A 836 -41.13 -6.99 0.73
C GLU A 836 -40.71 -7.18 -0.73
N ARG A 837 -41.67 -7.22 -1.65
CA ARG A 837 -41.39 -7.35 -3.09
C ARG A 837 -40.62 -6.13 -3.61
N LEU A 838 -40.97 -4.93 -3.15
CA LEU A 838 -40.26 -3.70 -3.49
C LEU A 838 -38.85 -3.66 -2.91
N ASN A 839 -38.62 -4.11 -1.67
CA ASN A 839 -37.28 -4.22 -1.11
C ASN A 839 -36.39 -5.15 -1.96
N GLN A 840 -36.93 -6.29 -2.40
CA GLN A 840 -36.21 -7.21 -3.29
C GLN A 840 -35.90 -6.58 -4.65
N HIS A 841 -36.85 -5.84 -5.23
CA HIS A 841 -36.65 -5.11 -6.48
C HIS A 841 -35.58 -4.02 -6.35
N LEU A 842 -35.65 -3.17 -5.33
CA LEU A 842 -34.66 -2.13 -5.06
C LEU A 842 -33.26 -2.73 -4.85
N GLN A 843 -33.16 -3.82 -4.09
CA GLN A 843 -31.90 -4.53 -3.90
C GLN A 843 -31.35 -5.08 -5.23
N SER A 844 -32.20 -5.57 -6.12
CA SER A 844 -31.80 -6.06 -7.44
C SER A 844 -31.32 -4.91 -8.35
N LEU A 845 -31.98 -3.76 -8.31
CA LEU A 845 -31.57 -2.55 -9.03
C LEU A 845 -30.24 -2.03 -8.51
N TYR A 846 -30.07 -2.00 -7.18
CA TYR A 846 -28.81 -1.61 -6.56
C TYR A 846 -27.68 -2.56 -6.98
N GLN A 847 -27.87 -3.88 -6.93
CA GLN A 847 -26.86 -4.84 -7.39
C GLN A 847 -26.55 -4.68 -8.89
N ALA A 848 -27.55 -4.37 -9.71
CA ALA A 848 -27.37 -4.10 -11.14
C ALA A 848 -26.56 -2.81 -11.37
N GLU A 849 -26.83 -1.73 -10.62
CA GLU A 849 -26.05 -0.48 -10.65
C GLU A 849 -24.58 -0.76 -10.30
N GLN A 850 -24.34 -1.44 -9.16
CA GLN A 850 -22.99 -1.81 -8.72
C GLN A 850 -22.26 -2.65 -9.78
N ALA A 851 -22.93 -3.65 -10.36
CA ALA A 851 -22.36 -4.51 -11.39
C ALA A 851 -22.08 -3.75 -12.70
N ALA A 852 -22.92 -2.79 -13.07
CA ALA A 852 -22.74 -1.94 -14.25
C ALA A 852 -21.50 -1.05 -14.09
N VAL A 853 -21.38 -0.33 -12.97
CA VAL A 853 -20.23 0.54 -12.69
C VAL A 853 -18.92 -0.26 -12.62
N TYR A 854 -18.90 -1.38 -11.89
CA TYR A 854 -17.71 -2.24 -11.84
C TYR A 854 -17.37 -2.87 -13.20
N THR A 855 -18.35 -3.06 -14.07
CA THR A 855 -18.11 -3.53 -15.44
C THR A 855 -17.48 -2.44 -16.29
N ALA A 856 -17.98 -1.20 -16.19
CA ALA A 856 -17.40 -0.04 -16.87
C ALA A 856 -15.97 0.27 -16.39
N LEU A 857 -15.68 0.11 -15.09
CA LEU A 857 -14.33 0.29 -14.52
C LEU A 857 -13.30 -0.74 -15.00
N LEU A 858 -13.71 -2.00 -15.25
CA LEU A 858 -12.78 -3.13 -15.33
C LEU A 858 -12.78 -3.84 -16.68
N ARG A 859 -13.72 -3.53 -17.59
CA ARG A 859 -13.81 -4.17 -18.90
C ARG A 859 -13.83 -3.14 -20.03
N PRO A 860 -13.10 -3.39 -21.13
CA PRO A 860 -13.24 -2.59 -22.33
C PRO A 860 -14.67 -2.64 -22.83
N GLN A 861 -15.32 -1.49 -22.98
CA GLN A 861 -16.61 -1.43 -23.65
C GLN A 861 -16.44 -1.70 -25.15
N ALA A 862 -17.37 -2.42 -25.76
CA ALA A 862 -17.36 -2.63 -27.20
C ALA A 862 -17.56 -1.27 -27.90
N ARG A 863 -16.59 -0.86 -28.73
CA ARG A 863 -16.68 0.36 -29.56
C ARG A 863 -17.96 0.29 -30.41
N GLY A 864 -18.98 1.06 -30.03
CA GLY A 864 -20.29 1.04 -30.67
C GLY A 864 -21.33 2.00 -30.04
N GLY A 865 -21.09 2.48 -28.82
CA GLY A 865 -21.88 3.56 -28.21
C GLY A 865 -21.44 4.93 -28.72
N ARG A 866 -22.41 5.74 -29.13
CA ARG A 866 -22.23 7.09 -29.71
C ARG A 866 -22.11 8.11 -28.58
N PHE A 867 -21.00 8.11 -27.85
CA PHE A 867 -20.68 9.17 -26.87
C PHE A 867 -19.17 9.44 -26.87
N ASP A 868 -18.82 10.71 -27.02
CA ASP A 868 -17.47 11.29 -26.86
C ASP A 868 -17.16 11.54 -25.36
N ASP A 869 -17.80 10.80 -24.45
CA ASP A 869 -17.64 10.95 -23.00
C ASP A 869 -16.42 10.14 -22.53
N GLU A 870 -15.62 10.72 -21.63
CA GLU A 870 -14.44 10.09 -21.04
C GLU A 870 -14.80 8.69 -20.51
N ASN A 871 -14.21 7.66 -21.10
CA ASN A 871 -14.49 6.28 -20.75
C ASN A 871 -14.01 6.03 -19.31
N LEU A 872 -14.87 5.52 -18.43
CA LEU A 872 -14.53 5.22 -17.04
C LEU A 872 -13.30 4.30 -16.91
N LEU A 873 -13.08 3.42 -17.90
CA LEU A 873 -11.86 2.61 -17.98
C LEU A 873 -10.59 3.45 -18.24
N GLU A 874 -10.68 4.51 -19.04
CA GLU A 874 -9.54 5.39 -19.32
C GLU A 874 -9.13 6.17 -18.06
N LEU A 875 -10.11 6.69 -17.30
CA LEU A 875 -9.87 7.33 -15.99
C LEU A 875 -9.22 6.35 -15.00
N GLN A 876 -9.67 5.10 -15.01
CA GLN A 876 -9.10 4.03 -14.20
C GLN A 876 -7.64 3.75 -14.60
N GLU A 877 -7.37 3.64 -15.89
CA GLU A 877 -6.02 3.43 -16.43
C GLU A 877 -5.09 4.60 -16.12
N GLU A 878 -5.59 5.84 -16.16
CA GLU A 878 -4.85 7.04 -15.77
C GLU A 878 -4.47 7.00 -14.29
N LEU A 879 -5.41 6.70 -13.39
CA LEU A 879 -5.12 6.51 -11.96
C LEU A 879 -4.02 5.45 -11.73
N THR A 880 -4.08 4.36 -12.50
CA THR A 880 -3.07 3.28 -12.42
C THR A 880 -1.71 3.74 -12.93
N ALA A 881 -1.68 4.55 -14.00
CA ALA A 881 -0.46 5.15 -14.52
C ALA A 881 0.17 6.09 -13.49
N GLN A 882 -0.63 6.95 -12.84
CA GLN A 882 -0.15 7.85 -11.80
C GLN A 882 0.43 7.10 -10.58
N LYS A 883 -0.23 6.03 -10.13
CA LYS A 883 0.35 5.17 -9.07
C LYS A 883 1.67 4.52 -9.53
N ALA A 884 1.71 4.03 -10.77
CA ALA A 884 2.92 3.42 -11.32
C ALA A 884 4.07 4.43 -11.45
N LEU A 885 3.78 5.70 -11.72
CA LEU A 885 4.75 6.79 -11.75
C LEU A 885 5.30 7.09 -10.35
N VAL A 886 4.44 7.22 -9.33
CA VAL A 886 4.84 7.32 -7.91
C VAL A 886 5.82 6.19 -7.56
N ARG A 887 5.45 4.95 -7.90
CA ARG A 887 6.31 3.78 -7.67
C ARG A 887 7.64 3.87 -8.43
N SER A 888 7.64 4.36 -9.66
CA SER A 888 8.86 4.54 -10.46
C SER A 888 9.80 5.55 -9.81
N TYR A 889 9.29 6.69 -9.34
CA TYR A 889 10.11 7.69 -8.64
C TYR A 889 10.67 7.17 -7.32
N ILE A 890 9.90 6.41 -6.54
CA ILE A 890 10.42 5.79 -5.32
C ILE A 890 11.54 4.79 -5.67
N LYS A 891 11.38 3.95 -6.69
CA LYS A 891 12.43 2.99 -7.10
C LYS A 891 13.69 3.65 -7.64
N LEU A 892 13.57 4.81 -8.27
CA LEU A 892 14.69 5.53 -8.89
C LEU A 892 15.45 6.38 -7.87
N PHE A 893 14.72 7.09 -7.01
CA PHE A 893 15.29 8.11 -6.13
C PHE A 893 15.34 7.70 -4.66
N TYR A 894 14.53 6.73 -4.22
CA TYR A 894 14.42 6.29 -2.83
C TYR A 894 14.34 4.76 -2.69
N PRO A 895 15.18 3.98 -3.40
CA PRO A 895 15.04 2.52 -3.44
C PRO A 895 15.08 1.86 -2.06
N ASP A 896 15.83 2.41 -1.10
CA ASP A 896 15.90 1.87 0.27
C ASP A 896 14.55 1.89 0.98
N GLN A 897 13.70 2.87 0.69
CA GLN A 897 12.38 2.99 1.36
C GLN A 897 11.40 1.89 0.95
N LEU A 898 11.69 1.16 -0.14
CA LEU A 898 10.89 0.01 -0.57
C LEU A 898 11.30 -1.30 0.10
N ILE A 899 12.45 -1.29 0.77
CA ILE A 899 13.09 -2.41 1.44
C ILE A 899 12.93 -2.20 2.95
N ASP A 900 13.28 -1.02 3.45
CA ASP A 900 13.39 -0.77 4.88
C ASP A 900 12.08 -0.32 5.56
N SER A 901 11.05 0.08 4.80
CA SER A 901 9.81 0.63 5.36
C SER A 901 8.56 -0.16 4.97
N ASP A 902 8.04 -0.94 5.92
CA ASP A 902 6.76 -1.65 5.79
C ASP A 902 5.60 -0.70 5.42
N LYS A 903 5.56 0.51 5.98
CA LYS A 903 4.48 1.50 5.72
C LYS A 903 4.44 1.98 4.27
N ILE A 904 5.59 2.44 3.76
CA ILE A 904 5.73 2.85 2.35
C ILE A 904 5.45 1.66 1.41
N ARG A 905 5.97 0.47 1.70
CA ARG A 905 5.71 -0.73 0.89
C ARG A 905 4.23 -1.12 0.89
N ALA A 906 3.58 -1.11 2.05
CA ALA A 906 2.15 -1.38 2.24
C ALA A 906 1.27 -0.40 1.46
N GLY A 907 1.61 0.88 1.50
CA GLY A 907 0.89 1.93 0.78
C GLY A 907 1.00 1.82 -0.75
N LEU A 908 1.99 1.11 -1.28
CA LEU A 908 2.19 0.93 -2.72
C LEU A 908 1.69 -0.43 -3.24
N GLU A 909 2.01 -1.52 -2.56
CA GLU A 909 1.83 -2.89 -3.09
C GLU A 909 0.89 -3.75 -2.24
N GLY A 910 0.67 -3.34 -0.99
CA GLY A 910 -0.17 -4.02 -0.01
C GLY A 910 -1.66 -4.04 -0.33
N TYR A 911 -2.44 -4.73 0.50
CA TYR A 911 -3.90 -4.81 0.32
C TYR A 911 -4.62 -3.47 0.54
N GLY A 912 -4.05 -2.64 1.43
CA GLY A 912 -4.47 -1.27 1.71
C GLY A 912 -3.81 -0.21 0.82
N ALA A 913 -3.06 -0.59 -0.22
CA ALA A 913 -2.32 0.34 -1.06
C ALA A 913 -3.20 1.35 -1.82
N LEU A 914 -2.57 2.43 -2.32
CA LEU A 914 -3.16 3.36 -3.28
C LEU A 914 -3.96 2.60 -4.35
N LEU A 915 -5.15 3.09 -4.67
CA LEU A 915 -6.04 2.49 -5.65
C LEU A 915 -5.42 2.43 -7.04
N ASP A 916 -5.60 1.28 -7.69
CA ASP A 916 -5.26 0.98 -9.08
C ASP A 916 -6.22 -0.10 -9.61
N THR A 917 -6.00 -0.61 -10.83
CA THR A 917 -6.83 -1.69 -11.38
C THR A 917 -6.93 -2.91 -10.46
N ARG A 918 -5.84 -3.31 -9.78
CA ARG A 918 -5.83 -4.48 -8.89
C ARG A 918 -6.60 -4.20 -7.61
N GLY A 919 -6.42 -3.02 -7.04
CA GLY A 919 -7.17 -2.54 -5.88
C GLY A 919 -8.68 -2.54 -6.16
N LEU A 920 -9.11 -1.98 -7.29
CA LEU A 920 -10.52 -1.95 -7.69
C LEU A 920 -11.09 -3.34 -7.96
N ARG A 921 -10.33 -4.26 -8.56
CA ARG A 921 -10.74 -5.68 -8.68
C ARG A 921 -10.94 -6.32 -7.32
N ARG A 922 -10.05 -6.07 -6.36
CA ARG A 922 -10.19 -6.59 -5.00
C ARG A 922 -11.40 -6.01 -4.26
N LEU A 923 -11.67 -4.71 -4.42
CA LEU A 923 -12.89 -4.09 -3.88
C LEU A 923 -14.15 -4.77 -4.45
N ARG A 924 -14.16 -5.09 -5.75
CA ARG A 924 -15.23 -5.88 -6.36
C ARG A 924 -15.33 -7.30 -5.80
N GLU A 925 -14.20 -8.01 -5.69
CA GLU A 925 -14.16 -9.40 -5.16
C GLU A 925 -14.64 -9.49 -3.71
N THR A 926 -14.44 -8.42 -2.93
CA THR A 926 -14.89 -8.30 -1.53
C THR A 926 -16.29 -7.71 -1.39
N ASN A 927 -17.02 -7.50 -2.50
CA ASN A 927 -18.34 -6.86 -2.53
C ASN A 927 -18.38 -5.48 -1.85
N THR A 928 -17.30 -4.70 -1.97
CA THR A 928 -17.27 -3.32 -1.48
C THR A 928 -18.22 -2.45 -2.32
N ALA A 929 -19.02 -1.61 -1.67
CA ALA A 929 -19.90 -0.67 -2.36
C ALA A 929 -19.09 0.37 -3.15
N VAL A 930 -19.52 0.66 -4.38
CA VAL A 930 -18.92 1.67 -5.27
C VAL A 930 -18.88 3.05 -4.60
N ALA A 931 -19.92 3.40 -3.84
CA ALA A 931 -19.98 4.66 -3.08
C ALA A 931 -18.82 4.82 -2.06
N SER A 932 -18.24 3.73 -1.56
CA SER A 932 -17.11 3.76 -0.63
C SER A 932 -15.75 3.95 -1.31
N ILE A 933 -15.65 3.83 -2.63
CA ILE A 933 -14.37 3.91 -3.36
C ILE A 933 -13.68 5.25 -3.13
N ASN A 934 -14.43 6.36 -3.11
CA ASN A 934 -13.89 7.70 -2.87
C ASN A 934 -13.26 7.82 -1.47
N GLU A 935 -14.01 7.47 -0.42
CA GLU A 935 -13.53 7.54 0.97
C GLU A 935 -12.31 6.64 1.18
N ILE A 936 -12.34 5.41 0.65
CA ILE A 936 -11.22 4.48 0.71
C ILE A 936 -10.00 5.06 -0.03
N GLY A 937 -10.19 5.62 -1.22
CA GLY A 937 -9.11 6.19 -2.02
C GLY A 937 -8.44 7.38 -1.33
N LEU A 938 -9.23 8.31 -0.81
CA LEU A 938 -8.72 9.50 -0.10
C LEU A 938 -8.03 9.12 1.20
N SER A 939 -8.63 8.24 2.01
CA SER A 939 -8.03 7.79 3.27
C SER A 939 -6.68 7.09 3.06
N ARG A 940 -6.57 6.24 2.03
CA ARG A 940 -5.30 5.58 1.67
C ARG A 940 -4.25 6.57 1.19
N LEU A 941 -4.65 7.56 0.38
CA LEU A 941 -3.77 8.62 -0.10
C LEU A 941 -3.23 9.48 1.06
N GLU A 942 -4.11 9.91 1.96
CA GLU A 942 -3.73 10.73 3.13
C GLU A 942 -2.80 9.96 4.07
N THR A 943 -3.07 8.67 4.30
CA THR A 943 -2.19 7.81 5.10
C THR A 943 -0.80 7.69 4.46
N PHE A 944 -0.74 7.42 3.15
CA PHE A 944 0.53 7.31 2.42
C PHE A 944 1.31 8.64 2.44
N GLN A 945 0.63 9.78 2.24
CA GLN A 945 1.25 11.10 2.34
C GLN A 945 1.81 11.37 3.73
N ALA A 946 1.06 11.06 4.78
CA ALA A 946 1.51 11.25 6.16
C ALA A 946 2.72 10.38 6.49
N ASP A 947 2.77 9.14 6.00
CA ASP A 947 3.93 8.26 6.18
C ASP A 947 5.14 8.74 5.38
N TRP A 948 4.95 9.27 4.17
CA TRP A 948 6.01 9.86 3.36
C TRP A 948 6.58 11.14 3.99
N GLU A 949 5.73 12.02 4.51
CA GLU A 949 6.14 13.28 5.13
C GLU A 949 6.93 13.09 6.44
N ARG A 950 6.77 11.95 7.11
CA ARG A 950 7.55 11.57 8.31
C ARG A 950 9.00 11.20 8.00
N LEU A 951 9.34 10.97 6.73
CA LEU A 951 10.71 10.66 6.35
C LEU A 951 11.64 11.86 6.62
N PRO A 952 12.89 11.60 7.06
CA PRO A 952 13.89 12.63 7.31
C PRO A 952 14.06 13.57 6.12
N GLU A 953 14.15 14.88 6.39
CA GLU A 953 14.27 15.91 5.35
C GLU A 953 15.52 15.72 4.49
N ASN A 954 16.66 15.37 5.11
CA ASN A 954 17.90 15.09 4.39
C ASN A 954 17.72 13.95 3.37
N LEU A 955 17.04 12.86 3.74
CA LEU A 955 16.70 11.76 2.85
C LEU A 955 15.81 12.25 1.71
N ARG A 956 14.69 12.94 2.01
CA ARG A 956 13.78 13.48 0.99
C ARG A 956 14.43 14.48 0.04
N ARG A 957 15.49 15.17 0.46
CA ARG A 957 16.23 16.11 -0.41
C ARG A 957 17.31 15.44 -1.26
N SER A 958 17.90 14.33 -0.82
CA SER A 958 19.08 13.78 -1.51
C SER A 958 18.87 12.38 -2.05
N GLY A 959 17.74 11.76 -1.76
CA GLY A 959 17.44 10.41 -2.19
C GLY A 959 18.32 9.34 -1.52
N SER A 960 18.22 8.14 -2.06
CA SER A 960 18.98 6.97 -1.65
C SER A 960 19.52 6.22 -2.89
N ILE A 961 20.43 5.28 -2.68
CA ILE A 961 21.11 4.57 -3.76
C ILE A 961 20.67 3.12 -3.75
N SER A 962 20.53 2.51 -4.93
CA SER A 962 20.26 1.08 -4.99
C SER A 962 21.45 0.25 -4.48
N THR A 963 21.15 -0.79 -3.71
CA THR A 963 22.16 -1.71 -3.15
C THR A 963 23.12 -2.26 -4.20
N SER A 964 22.64 -2.60 -5.41
CA SER A 964 23.49 -3.07 -6.51
C SER A 964 24.52 -2.05 -6.99
N VAL A 965 24.14 -0.78 -7.13
CA VAL A 965 25.08 0.27 -7.57
C VAL A 965 26.11 0.53 -6.48
N ALA A 966 25.68 0.58 -5.22
CA ALA A 966 26.56 0.76 -4.08
C ALA A 966 27.62 -0.36 -4.00
N HIS A 967 27.20 -1.63 -4.04
CA HIS A 967 28.14 -2.76 -4.01
C HIS A 967 29.02 -2.85 -5.26
N ALA A 968 28.51 -2.54 -6.44
CA ALA A 968 29.31 -2.51 -7.67
C ALA A 968 30.43 -1.46 -7.58
N LEU A 969 30.13 -0.25 -7.10
CA LEU A 969 31.14 0.79 -6.86
C LEU A 969 32.18 0.36 -5.81
N MET A 970 31.74 -0.26 -4.71
CA MET A 970 32.65 -0.80 -3.70
C MET A 970 33.60 -1.85 -4.27
N ARG A 971 33.07 -2.77 -5.07
CA ARG A 971 33.84 -3.81 -5.77
C ARG A 971 34.89 -3.22 -6.70
N LEU A 972 34.53 -2.19 -7.47
CA LEU A 972 35.46 -1.46 -8.34
C LEU A 972 36.51 -0.66 -7.54
N ASN A 973 36.12 -0.02 -6.44
CA ASN A 973 37.04 0.70 -5.56
C ASN A 973 38.04 -0.27 -4.92
N ALA A 974 37.58 -1.42 -4.43
CA ALA A 974 38.45 -2.47 -3.90
C ALA A 974 39.42 -3.00 -4.98
N LEU A 975 38.90 -3.33 -6.18
CA LEU A 975 39.72 -3.74 -7.32
C LEU A 975 40.80 -2.71 -7.67
N TYR A 976 40.45 -1.42 -7.71
CA TYR A 976 41.42 -0.37 -8.01
C TYR A 976 42.54 -0.32 -6.96
N LEU A 977 42.18 -0.43 -5.69
CA LEU A 977 43.13 -0.39 -4.60
C LEU A 977 44.08 -1.59 -4.63
N ASP A 978 43.54 -2.79 -4.82
CA ASP A 978 44.28 -4.05 -4.87
C ASP A 978 45.35 -4.07 -5.98
N PHE A 979 45.04 -3.50 -7.14
CA PHE A 979 45.87 -3.67 -8.34
C PHE A 979 46.69 -2.44 -8.75
N PHE A 980 46.26 -1.21 -8.40
CA PHE A 980 46.87 0.01 -8.93
C PHE A 980 47.42 0.97 -7.85
N THR A 981 47.07 0.78 -6.57
CA THR A 981 47.57 1.65 -5.49
C THR A 981 48.62 1.02 -4.57
N GLN A 982 48.67 -0.32 -4.51
CA GLN A 982 49.72 -1.00 -3.76
C GLN A 982 51.05 -0.95 -4.56
N PRO A 983 52.19 -0.61 -3.94
CA PRO A 983 53.46 -0.61 -4.64
C PRO A 983 53.76 -2.03 -5.14
N SER A 984 53.87 -2.17 -6.46
CA SER A 984 54.27 -3.40 -7.15
C SER A 984 55.69 -3.79 -6.73
N GLY A 985 55.79 -4.54 -5.63
CA GLY A 985 57.06 -4.78 -4.96
C GLY A 985 57.06 -5.79 -3.82
N GLN A 986 56.44 -6.96 -4.01
CA GLN A 986 56.88 -8.31 -3.60
C GLN A 986 55.66 -9.24 -3.52
N PRO A 987 55.75 -10.50 -3.99
CA PRO A 987 54.68 -11.46 -3.80
C PRO A 987 54.63 -11.79 -2.30
N GLU A 988 53.57 -11.38 -1.61
CA GLU A 988 53.19 -12.04 -0.37
C GLU A 988 52.94 -13.51 -0.72
N VAL A 989 53.80 -14.37 -0.19
CA VAL A 989 53.60 -15.80 -0.20
C VAL A 989 52.25 -16.04 0.45
N ARG A 990 51.27 -16.49 -0.35
CA ARG A 990 50.05 -17.11 0.13
C ARG A 990 50.50 -18.35 0.92
N GLU A 991 50.75 -18.19 2.23
CA GLU A 991 50.88 -19.33 3.12
C GLU A 991 49.51 -19.96 3.23
N GLU A 992 49.32 -21.05 2.48
CA GLU A 992 48.38 -22.10 2.83
C GLU A 992 48.64 -22.48 4.28
N LEU A 993 47.76 -22.05 5.18
CA LEU A 993 47.60 -22.62 6.52
C LEU A 993 47.15 -24.08 6.37
N THR A 994 48.12 -24.91 6.03
CA THR A 994 48.05 -26.35 6.20
C THR A 994 48.19 -26.63 7.69
N ALA A 995 47.19 -27.32 8.22
CA ALA A 995 47.21 -27.85 9.58
C ALA A 995 48.50 -28.64 9.82
N ALA A 996 49.29 -28.21 10.80
CA ALA A 996 50.34 -29.02 11.42
C ALA A 996 50.06 -29.07 12.92
N GLY A 997 49.91 -30.30 13.43
CA GLY A 997 49.36 -30.58 14.74
C GLY A 997 50.19 -30.12 15.95
N GLY A 998 49.48 -30.03 17.06
CA GLY A 998 49.95 -29.77 18.42
C GLY A 998 48.76 -29.58 19.33
#